data_AF-A0A2E5TTI5-F1
#
_entry.id   AF-A0A2E5TTI5-F1
#
_cell.length_a   1.000
_cell.length_b   1.000
_cell.length_c   1.000
_cell.angle_alpha   90.00
_cell.angle_beta   90.00
_cell.angle_gamma   90.00
#
_symmetry.space_group_name_H-M   'P 1'
#
loop_
_entity.id
_entity.type
_entity.pdbx_description
1 polymer ?
#
loop_
_entity_poly.entity_id
_entity_poly.type
_entity_poly.pdbx_seq_one_letter_code
_entity_poly.pdbx_strand_id
1 'polypeptide(L)'
;MFGTVRKHSQALWIPIIIVIVVSFVIYFTPGVDPFENRGPRQSESDSELSFAREQIILQQALNFAREMSNNPQMRGFIPPRELVISQIAAQFPPKDLNGDQETDISGLDYQAHLRLLRLRKAESVGIMVSDNMVKARMEQMFSNPNDKKFSITLYNNFLESYQTDDTAVRFLAAGKAGEIQLEEFYREEIALGLLDQLMTRSIGFFSNQTISGQVAEENRKYTAQAIFFSTSNRVSEVTNFSTTATNFTQHYQSVSDQYFVEPKRKATYVFFSITNYMEAAKKQINFEELITERRKLHNTSTNVVDHLTDASGTNKLTGAKLDEALVDDVFKSNQIKLETKTLPQAKDEATTFRKKLFVDGVQWDLARLRAEAAKEKLPVQSTIVSAANENSVLPQKVVDAVFSIPDKAKGKLSTSAIEVKSTPGGQFTPQTLAESGQGYYVFGLEEIIPGRPRKFIELSKDEQDTVKKSFVEKEVKRLANEEAKDWRDTVTELMASGSSFTDATKDSKYQIINLPAMTLSERDVNATALKELATVSEIQSSISALERENRGNTNNTNWLSSYNPSTTEGVGGFIVHVSKVEAGDAPQPEELSAFANQQRQMARNFNSSSMADRFGLTPVWLDTDIKILNSKLILQGLLSSLVNLPYQYETTLQEYQDLSKTIEQIESGETKLSGNITLNDLKEDYTEAESKLIKLRSNNADALPRELRKANQTYLQLTGDTKTYTKEIEDALEAANEFDLEILRKEIDQNPERIFTAIANARQKEENISDQLKKLREDPKKTATQEMKNMVLDSAQAKKRLTDLNSIAKDTLKKTNLTLSKLKTTQDKRKAEDLVKRLKELIK
;
A
#
# COMPACT_ATOMS: atom_id res chain seq x y z
N MET A 1 10.67 43.87 23.17
CA MET A 1 9.62 43.29 24.05
C MET A 1 9.51 41.76 23.99
N PHE A 2 10.52 41.04 23.46
CA PHE A 2 10.61 39.56 23.52
C PHE A 2 11.51 39.05 24.66
N GLY A 3 11.67 39.85 25.73
CA GLY A 3 12.58 39.56 26.85
C GLY A 3 11.89 39.04 28.12
N THR A 4 10.55 39.05 28.18
CA THR A 4 9.81 38.88 29.45
C THR A 4 8.80 37.72 29.45
N VAL A 5 8.89 36.79 28.48
CA VAL A 5 8.09 35.54 28.45
C VAL A 5 9.00 34.31 28.51
N ARG A 6 10.07 34.37 29.31
CA ARG A 6 11.04 33.24 29.44
C ARG A 6 11.17 32.65 30.84
N LYS A 7 10.25 32.97 31.77
CA LYS A 7 10.32 32.46 33.16
C LYS A 7 9.11 31.68 33.67
N HIS A 8 8.11 31.36 32.83
CA HIS A 8 6.94 30.61 33.31
C HIS A 8 6.36 29.55 32.35
N SER A 9 7.11 29.05 31.37
CA SER A 9 6.61 27.97 30.48
C SER A 9 7.58 26.80 30.23
N GLN A 10 8.59 26.59 31.09
CA GLN A 10 9.50 25.43 30.96
C GLN A 10 8.76 24.08 31.00
N ALA A 11 7.68 23.96 31.77
CA ALA A 11 6.88 22.72 31.85
C ALA A 11 5.98 22.48 30.62
N LEU A 12 5.75 23.50 29.77
CA LEU A 12 4.84 23.40 28.62
C LEU A 12 5.58 23.08 27.31
N TRP A 13 6.89 23.31 27.25
CA TRP A 13 7.72 22.98 26.09
C TRP A 13 8.17 21.52 26.04
N ILE A 14 8.39 20.87 27.18
CA ILE A 14 8.85 19.48 27.25
C ILE A 14 7.83 18.49 26.65
N PRO A 15 6.51 18.57 26.93
CA PRO A 15 5.52 17.71 26.28
C PRO A 15 5.37 17.99 24.79
N ILE A 16 5.51 19.27 24.37
CA ILE A 16 5.43 19.67 22.97
C ILE A 16 6.62 19.12 22.18
N ILE A 17 7.83 19.15 22.76
CA ILE A 17 9.03 18.57 22.15
C ILE A 17 8.92 17.05 22.09
N ILE A 18 8.42 16.38 23.13
CA ILE A 18 8.22 14.91 23.10
C ILE A 18 7.15 14.52 22.07
N VAL A 19 6.05 15.27 21.95
CA VAL A 19 5.04 15.04 20.92
C VAL A 19 5.62 15.30 19.53
N ILE A 20 6.44 16.33 19.33
CA ILE A 20 7.12 16.60 18.06
C ILE A 20 8.12 15.48 17.75
N VAL A 21 8.96 15.04 18.69
CA VAL A 21 9.93 13.95 18.51
C VAL A 21 9.22 12.63 18.22
N VAL A 22 8.15 12.27 18.94
CA VAL A 22 7.36 11.06 18.67
C VAL A 22 6.60 11.17 17.35
N SER A 23 6.13 12.37 16.97
CA SER A 23 5.54 12.60 15.65
C SER A 23 6.58 12.43 14.54
N PHE A 24 7.81 12.91 14.73
CA PHE A 24 8.91 12.75 13.78
C PHE A 24 9.42 11.31 13.71
N VAL A 25 9.44 10.56 14.82
CA VAL A 25 9.87 9.14 14.82
C VAL A 25 8.81 8.20 14.21
N ILE A 26 7.52 8.50 14.37
CA ILE A 26 6.42 7.78 13.71
C ILE A 26 6.28 8.18 12.23
N TYR A 27 6.73 9.39 11.85
CA TYR A 27 6.71 9.88 10.47
C TYR A 27 8.01 9.59 9.68
N PHE A 28 9.12 9.23 10.35
CA PHE A 28 10.45 8.99 9.73
C PHE A 28 11.16 7.72 10.24
N THR A 29 10.47 6.57 10.26
CA THR A 29 11.11 5.24 10.21
C THR A 29 11.24 4.80 8.73
N PRO A 30 12.31 4.07 8.33
CA PRO A 30 12.92 4.20 7.01
C PRO A 30 12.09 3.53 5.90
N GLY A 31 11.74 4.33 4.90
CA GLY A 31 10.88 4.01 3.76
C GLY A 31 10.08 5.22 3.30
N VAL A 32 10.71 6.40 3.32
CA VAL A 32 10.04 7.71 3.23
C VAL A 32 9.55 8.01 1.82
N ASP A 33 8.24 8.12 1.62
CA ASP A 33 7.61 9.31 1.01
C ASP A 33 6.13 9.36 1.42
N PRO A 34 5.65 10.48 1.99
CA PRO A 34 4.39 10.99 1.48
C PRO A 34 4.35 12.53 1.43
N PHE A 35 4.73 13.08 0.28
CA PHE A 35 4.16 14.28 -0.37
C PHE A 35 4.66 15.69 -0.06
N GLU A 36 5.59 15.97 0.85
CA GLU A 36 6.05 17.37 1.01
C GLU A 36 7.47 17.48 1.61
N ASN A 37 8.49 17.57 0.75
CA ASN A 37 9.72 18.31 1.07
C ASN A 37 10.59 18.55 -0.19
N ARG A 38 10.32 19.64 -0.91
CA ARG A 38 11.34 20.33 -1.71
C ARG A 38 11.21 21.82 -1.47
N GLY A 39 12.29 22.45 -1.01
CA GLY A 39 12.39 23.90 -0.87
C GLY A 39 12.15 24.64 -2.20
N PRO A 40 12.13 25.99 -2.18
CA PRO A 40 11.50 26.81 -3.21
C PRO A 40 12.32 26.87 -4.51
N ARG A 41 12.22 25.85 -5.36
CA ARG A 41 12.46 25.90 -6.80
C ARG A 41 11.57 24.85 -7.49
N GLN A 42 10.32 25.20 -7.77
CA GLN A 42 9.48 24.42 -8.69
C GLN A 42 10.07 24.56 -10.10
N SER A 43 10.62 23.47 -10.61
CA SER A 43 11.06 23.37 -12.01
C SER A 43 9.93 22.82 -12.88
N GLU A 44 9.88 23.16 -14.17
CA GLU A 44 8.91 22.60 -15.13
C GLU A 44 8.94 21.05 -15.15
N SER A 45 10.08 20.44 -14.83
CA SER A 45 10.21 18.98 -14.71
C SER A 45 9.43 18.37 -13.54
N ASP A 46 9.14 19.13 -12.49
CA ASP A 46 8.33 18.63 -11.36
C ASP A 46 6.84 18.56 -11.71
N SER A 47 6.35 19.49 -12.55
CA SER A 47 4.97 19.45 -13.07
C SER A 47 4.75 18.31 -14.05
N GLU A 48 5.69 18.06 -14.98
CA GLU A 48 5.61 16.92 -15.90
C GLU A 48 5.59 15.59 -15.16
N LEU A 49 6.45 15.45 -14.14
CA LEU A 49 6.50 14.24 -13.33
C LEU A 49 5.22 14.04 -12.51
N SER A 50 4.71 15.11 -11.88
CA SER A 50 3.44 15.06 -11.16
C SER A 50 2.30 14.65 -12.08
N PHE A 51 2.24 15.20 -13.29
CA PHE A 51 1.22 14.82 -14.27
C PHE A 51 1.35 13.36 -14.67
N ALA A 52 2.56 12.89 -14.99
CA ALA A 52 2.82 11.50 -15.33
C ALA A 52 2.43 10.52 -14.21
N ARG A 53 2.64 10.89 -12.93
CA ARG A 53 2.17 10.11 -11.77
C ARG A 53 0.65 9.94 -11.81
N GLU A 54 -0.10 11.02 -12.00
CA GLU A 54 -1.56 10.95 -12.08
C GLU A 54 -2.02 10.09 -13.26
N GLN A 55 -1.31 10.16 -14.40
CA GLN A 55 -1.62 9.31 -15.56
C GLN A 55 -1.40 7.82 -15.30
N ILE A 56 -0.34 7.46 -14.56
CA ILE A 56 -0.10 6.06 -14.13
C ILE A 56 -1.19 5.59 -13.18
N ILE A 57 -1.59 6.41 -12.20
CA ILE A 57 -2.67 6.08 -11.26
C ILE A 57 -3.99 5.87 -12.02
N LEU A 58 -4.32 6.78 -12.95
CA LEU A 58 -5.51 6.66 -13.80
C LEU A 58 -5.47 5.38 -14.65
N GLN A 59 -4.35 5.07 -15.28
CA GLN A 59 -4.18 3.86 -16.08
C GLN A 59 -4.45 2.59 -15.25
N GLN A 60 -3.91 2.53 -14.04
CA GLN A 60 -4.10 1.38 -13.15
C GLN A 60 -5.55 1.26 -12.68
N ALA A 61 -6.19 2.38 -12.33
CA ALA A 61 -7.60 2.40 -11.96
C ALA A 61 -8.50 1.86 -13.07
N LEU A 62 -8.22 2.25 -14.32
CA LEU A 62 -8.96 1.76 -15.50
C LEU A 62 -8.75 0.27 -15.76
N ASN A 63 -7.52 -0.24 -15.58
CA ASN A 63 -7.24 -1.67 -15.72
C ASN A 63 -7.98 -2.48 -14.64
N PHE A 64 -7.91 -2.01 -13.39
CA PHE A 64 -8.61 -2.64 -12.27
C PHE A 64 -10.13 -2.69 -12.49
N ALA A 65 -10.73 -1.57 -12.92
CA ALA A 65 -12.16 -1.53 -13.21
C ALA A 65 -12.57 -2.49 -14.34
N ARG A 66 -11.71 -2.70 -15.35
CA ARG A 66 -11.96 -3.69 -16.42
C ARG A 66 -11.89 -5.13 -15.90
N GLU A 67 -10.89 -5.45 -15.08
CA GLU A 67 -10.76 -6.79 -14.50
C GLU A 67 -11.95 -7.14 -13.61
N MET A 68 -12.39 -6.19 -12.78
CA MET A 68 -13.54 -6.36 -11.89
C MET A 68 -14.87 -6.41 -12.61
N SER A 69 -14.97 -5.83 -13.82
CA SER A 69 -16.17 -5.92 -14.67
C SER A 69 -16.50 -7.35 -15.12
N ASN A 70 -15.49 -8.23 -15.17
CA ASN A 70 -15.67 -9.65 -15.49
C ASN A 70 -16.25 -10.45 -14.31
N ASN A 71 -16.30 -9.87 -13.11
CA ASN A 71 -16.97 -10.45 -11.94
C ASN A 71 -18.39 -9.86 -11.79
N PRO A 72 -19.46 -10.68 -11.89
CA PRO A 72 -20.84 -10.21 -11.79
C PRO A 72 -21.16 -9.45 -10.49
N GLN A 73 -20.46 -9.73 -9.39
CA GLN A 73 -20.67 -9.08 -8.09
C GLN A 73 -19.95 -7.74 -7.94
N MET A 74 -18.96 -7.45 -8.79
CA MET A 74 -18.11 -6.24 -8.71
C MET A 74 -18.25 -5.34 -9.94
N ARG A 75 -19.25 -5.61 -10.79
CA ARG A 75 -19.54 -4.80 -11.98
C ARG A 75 -19.97 -3.38 -11.54
N GLY A 76 -19.24 -2.37 -12.01
CA GLY A 76 -19.47 -0.97 -11.65
C GLY A 76 -18.73 -0.50 -10.41
N PHE A 77 -17.90 -1.35 -9.79
CA PHE A 77 -17.02 -0.95 -8.69
C PHE A 77 -15.89 -0.05 -9.20
N ILE A 78 -15.68 1.07 -8.52
CA ILE A 78 -14.57 1.99 -8.75
C ILE A 78 -13.65 1.88 -7.55
N PRO A 79 -12.38 1.50 -7.73
CA PRO A 79 -11.46 1.40 -6.60
C PRO A 79 -11.20 2.79 -5.99
N PRO A 80 -11.07 2.91 -4.66
CA PRO A 80 -10.57 4.14 -4.06
C PRO A 80 -9.11 4.37 -4.46
N ARG A 81 -8.70 5.64 -4.53
CA ARG A 81 -7.38 6.05 -5.02
C ARG A 81 -6.24 5.44 -4.19
N GLU A 82 -6.41 5.38 -2.88
CA GLU A 82 -5.43 4.81 -1.94
C GLU A 82 -5.25 3.31 -2.17
N LEU A 83 -6.32 2.60 -2.52
CA LEU A 83 -6.23 1.19 -2.90
C LEU A 83 -5.43 1.02 -4.19
N VAL A 84 -5.63 1.89 -5.19
CA VAL A 84 -4.84 1.86 -6.43
C VAL A 84 -3.36 2.15 -6.14
N ILE A 85 -3.05 3.16 -5.34
CA ILE A 85 -1.66 3.50 -4.98
C ILE A 85 -0.98 2.34 -4.23
N SER A 86 -1.67 1.72 -3.27
CA SER A 86 -1.14 0.54 -2.56
C SER A 86 -0.93 -0.67 -3.47
N GLN A 87 -1.82 -0.90 -4.45
CA GLN A 87 -1.61 -1.93 -5.45
C GLN A 87 -0.43 -1.64 -6.36
N ILE A 88 -0.25 -0.38 -6.78
CA ILE A 88 0.93 0.06 -7.54
C ILE A 88 2.19 -0.22 -6.72
N ALA A 89 2.20 0.14 -5.43
CA ALA A 89 3.34 -0.14 -4.55
C ALA A 89 3.62 -1.64 -4.38
N ALA A 90 2.58 -2.48 -4.38
CA ALA A 90 2.72 -3.94 -4.32
C ALA A 90 3.24 -4.55 -5.63
N GLN A 91 2.77 -4.04 -6.78
CA GLN A 91 3.16 -4.53 -8.11
C GLN A 91 4.54 -4.02 -8.52
N PHE A 92 4.85 -2.78 -8.15
CA PHE A 92 6.08 -2.09 -8.44
C PHE A 92 6.74 -1.71 -7.12
N PRO A 93 7.54 -2.61 -6.53
CA PRO A 93 8.24 -2.29 -5.30
C PRO A 93 9.19 -1.11 -5.53
N PRO A 94 9.51 -0.36 -4.47
CA PRO A 94 10.52 0.68 -4.53
C PRO A 94 11.84 0.15 -5.11
N LYS A 95 12.55 1.01 -5.85
CA LYS A 95 13.75 0.62 -6.59
C LYS A 95 15.00 1.04 -5.82
N ASP A 96 15.82 0.05 -5.54
CA ASP A 96 17.26 0.21 -5.29
C ASP A 96 17.95 0.18 -6.66
N LEU A 97 18.39 1.34 -7.12
CA LEU A 97 19.04 1.54 -8.42
C LEU A 97 20.57 1.44 -8.29
N ASN A 98 21.12 1.74 -7.13
CA ASN A 98 22.55 1.85 -6.89
C ASN A 98 23.16 0.54 -6.28
N GLY A 99 22.32 -0.36 -5.77
CA GLY A 99 22.65 -1.66 -5.19
C GLY A 99 23.06 -1.64 -3.71
N ASP A 100 22.76 -0.56 -2.98
CA ASP A 100 23.13 -0.38 -1.56
C ASP A 100 22.10 -0.95 -0.58
N GLN A 101 21.04 -1.59 -1.08
CA GLN A 101 19.91 -2.13 -0.31
C GLN A 101 19.03 -1.07 0.35
N GLU A 102 19.23 0.22 0.03
CA GLU A 102 18.33 1.31 0.37
C GLU A 102 17.42 1.65 -0.82
N THR A 103 16.27 2.25 -0.53
CA THR A 103 15.33 2.67 -1.57
C THR A 103 15.77 4.02 -2.14
N ASP A 104 16.10 4.07 -3.43
CA ASP A 104 16.42 5.32 -4.12
C ASP A 104 15.16 6.05 -4.59
N ILE A 105 14.16 5.30 -5.08
CA ILE A 105 12.94 5.87 -5.68
C ILE A 105 11.73 4.97 -5.47
N SER A 106 10.56 5.57 -5.23
CA SER A 106 9.31 4.82 -5.13
C SER A 106 8.96 4.16 -6.47
N GLY A 107 8.23 3.03 -6.41
CA GLY A 107 7.80 2.35 -7.63
C GLY A 107 6.92 3.22 -8.53
N LEU A 108 6.03 4.01 -7.95
CA LEU A 108 5.17 4.94 -8.68
C LEU A 108 5.99 6.01 -9.42
N ASP A 109 6.99 6.59 -8.76
CA ASP A 109 7.84 7.62 -9.36
C ASP A 109 8.70 7.06 -10.48
N TYR A 110 9.22 5.85 -10.26
CA TYR A 110 9.96 5.15 -11.30
C TYR A 110 9.10 4.92 -12.54
N GLN A 111 7.83 4.52 -12.36
CA GLN A 111 6.90 4.34 -13.47
C GLN A 111 6.54 5.66 -14.17
N ALA A 112 6.38 6.75 -13.43
CA ALA A 112 6.16 8.07 -14.00
C ALA A 112 7.36 8.52 -14.86
N HIS A 113 8.58 8.30 -14.38
CA HIS A 113 9.79 8.56 -15.16
C HIS A 113 9.90 7.67 -16.41
N LEU A 114 9.54 6.39 -16.30
CA LEU A 114 9.53 5.46 -17.43
C LEU A 114 8.47 5.84 -18.47
N ARG A 115 7.30 6.34 -18.05
CA ARG A 115 6.28 6.90 -18.94
C ARG A 115 6.82 8.09 -19.73
N LEU A 116 7.42 9.07 -19.04
CA LEU A 116 8.02 10.24 -19.69
C LEU A 116 9.16 9.86 -20.65
N LEU A 117 10.00 8.88 -20.28
CA LEU A 117 11.05 8.37 -21.16
C LEU A 117 10.47 7.84 -22.47
N ARG A 118 9.43 7.02 -22.39
CA ARG A 118 8.76 6.45 -23.57
C ARG A 118 8.07 7.52 -24.42
N LEU A 119 7.43 8.52 -23.79
CA LEU A 119 6.81 9.63 -24.51
C LEU A 119 7.84 10.49 -25.25
N ARG A 120 8.94 10.85 -24.59
CA ARG A 120 10.06 11.56 -25.24
C ARG A 120 10.70 10.73 -26.36
N LYS A 121 10.75 9.40 -26.19
CA LYS A 121 11.19 8.51 -27.26
C LYS A 121 10.25 8.57 -28.46
N ALA A 122 8.94 8.52 -28.24
CA ALA A 122 7.93 8.66 -29.29
C ALA A 122 8.09 9.98 -30.05
N GLU A 123 8.27 11.09 -29.32
CA GLU A 123 8.54 12.40 -29.90
C GLU A 123 9.85 12.42 -30.73
N SER A 124 10.93 11.83 -30.20
CA SER A 124 12.24 11.81 -30.88
C SER A 124 12.23 11.06 -32.21
N VAL A 125 11.32 10.09 -32.38
CA VAL A 125 11.12 9.34 -33.64
C VAL A 125 10.03 9.96 -34.51
N GLY A 126 9.51 11.14 -34.14
CA GLY A 126 8.56 11.93 -34.92
C GLY A 126 7.11 11.50 -34.78
N ILE A 127 6.73 10.77 -33.72
CA ILE A 127 5.33 10.40 -33.49
C ILE A 127 4.59 11.61 -32.91
N MET A 128 3.54 12.02 -33.61
CA MET A 128 2.62 13.08 -33.20
C MET A 128 1.18 12.57 -33.25
N VAL A 129 0.38 12.89 -32.24
CA VAL A 129 -1.02 12.48 -32.15
C VAL A 129 -1.92 13.70 -32.29
N SER A 130 -2.73 13.72 -33.36
CA SER A 130 -3.69 14.80 -33.61
C SER A 130 -4.93 14.70 -32.74
N ASP A 131 -5.60 15.83 -32.51
CA ASP A 131 -6.86 15.89 -31.74
C ASP A 131 -7.96 15.01 -32.34
N ASN A 132 -7.97 14.85 -33.68
CA ASN A 132 -8.91 13.97 -34.36
C ASN A 132 -8.71 12.49 -33.96
N MET A 133 -7.48 12.07 -33.68
CA MET A 133 -7.21 10.70 -33.22
C MET A 133 -7.67 10.51 -31.78
N VAL A 134 -7.47 11.50 -30.92
CA VAL A 134 -7.97 11.50 -29.53
C VAL A 134 -9.50 11.45 -29.54
N LYS A 135 -10.14 12.29 -30.35
CA LYS A 135 -11.60 12.29 -30.54
C LYS A 135 -12.12 10.94 -31.02
N ALA A 136 -11.51 10.37 -32.06
CA ALA A 136 -11.91 9.04 -32.55
C ALA A 136 -11.75 7.96 -31.48
N ARG A 137 -10.72 8.06 -30.63
CA ARG A 137 -10.52 7.14 -29.50
C ARG A 137 -11.60 7.30 -28.44
N MET A 138 -11.97 8.52 -28.09
CA MET A 138 -13.08 8.80 -27.17
C MET A 138 -14.42 8.32 -27.73
N GLU A 139 -14.68 8.56 -29.02
CA GLU A 139 -15.86 8.06 -29.74
C GLU A 139 -15.95 6.54 -29.67
N GLN A 140 -14.83 5.83 -29.81
CA GLN A 140 -14.76 4.38 -29.69
C GLN A 140 -15.11 3.91 -28.26
N MET A 141 -14.52 4.50 -27.23
CA MET A 141 -14.67 4.02 -25.86
C MET A 141 -16.03 4.32 -25.25
N PHE A 142 -16.63 5.46 -25.60
CA PHE A 142 -17.94 5.87 -25.10
C PHE A 142 -19.04 5.60 -26.13
N SER A 143 -18.84 4.64 -27.02
CA SER A 143 -19.85 4.24 -27.99
C SER A 143 -20.96 3.42 -27.33
N ASN A 144 -22.21 3.68 -27.69
CA ASN A 144 -23.33 2.85 -27.26
C ASN A 144 -23.24 1.48 -27.98
N PRO A 145 -23.30 0.35 -27.26
CA PRO A 145 -23.22 -0.98 -27.85
C PRO A 145 -24.21 -1.25 -28.99
N ASN A 146 -25.39 -0.60 -28.98
CA ASN A 146 -26.48 -0.87 -29.92
C ASN A 146 -26.33 -0.14 -31.26
N ASP A 147 -25.93 1.13 -31.25
CA ASP A 147 -25.87 1.98 -32.46
C ASP A 147 -24.44 2.39 -32.85
N LYS A 148 -23.43 2.05 -32.02
CA LYS A 148 -22.02 2.39 -32.17
C LYS A 148 -21.73 3.89 -32.28
N LYS A 149 -22.67 4.75 -31.86
CA LYS A 149 -22.49 6.21 -31.80
C LYS A 149 -22.00 6.62 -30.42
N PHE A 150 -21.31 7.76 -30.35
CA PHE A 150 -20.86 8.33 -29.09
C PHE A 150 -22.04 8.63 -28.15
N SER A 151 -21.93 8.17 -26.92
CA SER A 151 -22.91 8.38 -25.85
C SER A 151 -22.39 9.40 -24.86
N ILE A 152 -22.99 10.59 -24.89
CA ILE A 152 -22.73 11.64 -23.90
C ILE A 152 -23.08 11.17 -22.48
N THR A 153 -24.07 10.28 -22.32
CA THR A 153 -24.44 9.71 -21.04
C THR A 153 -23.35 8.80 -20.48
N LEU A 154 -22.77 7.92 -21.29
CA LEU A 154 -21.65 7.07 -20.85
C LEU A 154 -20.42 7.91 -20.49
N TYR A 155 -20.16 8.94 -21.29
CA TYR A 155 -19.07 9.88 -21.03
C TYR A 155 -19.26 10.65 -19.71
N ASN A 156 -20.44 11.24 -19.48
CA ASN A 156 -20.73 11.99 -18.26
C ASN A 156 -20.71 11.09 -17.02
N ASN A 157 -21.29 9.90 -17.10
CA ASN A 157 -21.25 8.93 -16.00
C ASN A 157 -19.82 8.53 -15.65
N PHE A 158 -18.96 8.39 -16.67
CA PHE A 158 -17.53 8.15 -16.46
C PHE A 158 -16.87 9.34 -15.75
N LEU A 159 -17.11 10.57 -16.19
CA LEU A 159 -16.54 11.75 -15.53
C LEU A 159 -17.02 11.87 -14.07
N GLU A 160 -18.31 11.71 -13.80
CA GLU A 160 -18.85 11.71 -12.43
C GLU A 160 -18.22 10.62 -11.55
N SER A 161 -17.88 9.49 -12.17
CA SER A 161 -17.26 8.35 -11.49
C SER A 161 -15.77 8.56 -11.18
N TYR A 162 -15.03 9.28 -12.01
CA TYR A 162 -13.57 9.37 -11.93
C TYR A 162 -13.05 10.76 -11.54
N GLN A 163 -13.85 11.82 -11.63
CA GLN A 163 -13.47 13.17 -11.22
C GLN A 163 -13.54 13.35 -9.71
N THR A 164 -12.59 14.14 -9.22
CA THR A 164 -12.55 14.63 -7.84
C THR A 164 -13.72 15.57 -7.59
N ASP A 165 -14.39 15.40 -6.46
CA ASP A 165 -15.46 16.27 -5.97
C ASP A 165 -15.13 16.79 -4.55
N ASP A 166 -16.00 17.62 -3.97
CA ASP A 166 -15.80 18.23 -2.65
C ASP A 166 -15.73 17.21 -1.49
N THR A 167 -16.11 15.96 -1.75
CA THR A 167 -16.20 14.89 -0.74
C THR A 167 -15.15 13.79 -0.90
N ALA A 168 -14.54 13.65 -2.08
CA ALA A 168 -13.53 12.62 -2.34
C ALA A 168 -12.53 13.02 -3.44
N VAL A 169 -11.24 12.86 -3.15
CA VAL A 169 -10.16 12.91 -4.15
C VAL A 169 -10.18 11.63 -4.98
N ARG A 170 -10.36 11.77 -6.29
CA ARG A 170 -10.42 10.64 -7.25
C ARG A 170 -9.27 10.72 -8.25
N PHE A 171 -9.46 10.19 -9.46
CA PHE A 171 -8.39 9.95 -10.45
C PHE A 171 -8.23 11.10 -11.45
N LEU A 172 -9.29 11.87 -11.67
CA LEU A 172 -9.29 13.05 -12.55
C LEU A 172 -9.51 14.31 -11.72
N ALA A 173 -8.94 15.42 -12.18
CA ALA A 173 -9.23 16.75 -11.63
C ALA A 173 -10.71 17.12 -11.80
N ALA A 174 -11.21 18.05 -11.00
CA ALA A 174 -12.59 18.50 -11.08
C ALA A 174 -12.88 19.26 -12.39
N GLY A 175 -14.06 19.04 -12.97
CA GLY A 175 -14.57 19.82 -14.10
C GLY A 175 -13.69 19.74 -15.36
N LYS A 176 -13.52 20.87 -16.05
CA LYS A 176 -12.83 20.90 -17.35
C LYS A 176 -11.36 20.48 -17.29
N ALA A 177 -10.71 20.69 -16.15
CA ALA A 177 -9.32 20.23 -15.95
C ALA A 177 -9.22 18.69 -16.03
N GLY A 178 -10.19 17.96 -15.46
CA GLY A 178 -10.25 16.49 -15.56
C GLY A 178 -10.53 15.99 -16.97
N GLU A 179 -11.34 16.72 -17.74
CA GLU A 179 -11.56 16.40 -19.15
C GLU A 179 -10.27 16.56 -19.97
N ILE A 180 -9.54 17.66 -19.78
CA ILE A 180 -8.24 17.88 -20.44
C ILE A 180 -7.24 16.80 -20.05
N GLN A 181 -7.19 16.44 -18.75
CA GLN A 181 -6.34 15.36 -18.25
C GLN A 181 -6.66 14.02 -18.93
N LEU A 182 -7.94 13.72 -19.16
CA LEU A 182 -8.40 12.50 -19.85
C LEU A 182 -8.09 12.52 -21.35
N GLU A 183 -8.27 13.66 -22.02
CA GLU A 183 -7.90 13.82 -23.43
C GLU A 183 -6.40 13.59 -23.62
N GLU A 184 -5.58 14.17 -22.74
CA GLU A 184 -4.13 14.03 -22.79
C GLU A 184 -3.67 12.62 -22.42
N PHE A 185 -4.33 11.97 -21.46
CA PHE A 185 -4.12 10.54 -21.18
C PHE A 185 -4.22 9.70 -22.46
N TYR A 186 -5.31 9.87 -23.22
CA TYR A 186 -5.50 9.09 -24.44
C TYR A 186 -4.54 9.49 -25.55
N ARG A 187 -4.15 10.77 -25.63
CA ARG A 187 -3.11 11.21 -26.55
C ARG A 187 -1.79 10.47 -26.30
N GLU A 188 -1.38 10.42 -25.04
CA GLU A 188 -0.18 9.70 -24.60
C GLU A 188 -0.30 8.19 -24.87
N GLU A 189 -1.43 7.55 -24.53
CA GLU A 189 -1.62 6.11 -24.77
C GLU A 189 -1.58 5.77 -26.27
N ILE A 190 -2.11 6.63 -27.13
CA ILE A 190 -2.02 6.48 -28.60
C ILE A 190 -0.55 6.62 -29.04
N ALA A 191 0.17 7.63 -28.55
CA ALA A 191 1.57 7.85 -28.90
C ALA A 191 2.44 6.65 -28.52
N LEU A 192 2.26 6.12 -27.31
CA LEU A 192 2.95 4.92 -26.82
C LEU A 192 2.59 3.68 -27.64
N GLY A 193 1.31 3.51 -28.00
CA GLY A 193 0.88 2.41 -28.88
C GLY A 193 1.51 2.47 -30.27
N LEU A 194 1.63 3.68 -30.85
CA LEU A 194 2.32 3.89 -32.13
C LEU A 194 3.82 3.65 -32.02
N LEU A 195 4.45 4.05 -30.91
CA LEU A 195 5.85 3.77 -30.64
C LEU A 195 6.09 2.26 -30.61
N ASP A 196 5.28 1.51 -29.87
CA ASP A 196 5.40 0.05 -29.79
C ASP A 196 5.19 -0.60 -31.18
N GLN A 197 4.21 -0.14 -31.96
CA GLN A 197 4.01 -0.64 -33.33
C GLN A 197 5.21 -0.38 -34.24
N LEU A 198 5.83 0.81 -34.12
CA LEU A 198 7.00 1.18 -34.91
C LEU A 198 8.22 0.34 -34.52
N MET A 199 8.53 0.28 -33.22
CA MET A 199 9.74 -0.36 -32.70
C MET A 199 9.70 -1.89 -32.79
N THR A 200 8.50 -2.49 -32.80
CA THR A 200 8.34 -3.95 -32.87
C THR A 200 8.05 -4.47 -34.28
N ARG A 201 7.97 -3.59 -35.29
CA ARG A 201 7.55 -3.97 -36.66
C ARG A 201 8.41 -5.09 -37.26
N SER A 202 9.70 -5.14 -36.92
CA SER A 202 10.64 -6.15 -37.42
C SER A 202 10.51 -7.53 -36.77
N ILE A 203 9.91 -7.62 -35.58
CA ILE A 203 9.89 -8.81 -34.71
C ILE A 203 8.90 -9.88 -35.22
N GLY A 204 8.07 -9.53 -36.20
CA GLY A 204 7.10 -10.42 -36.84
C GLY A 204 7.43 -10.85 -38.27
N PHE A 205 8.66 -10.62 -38.78
CA PHE A 205 9.04 -10.95 -40.17
C PHE A 205 9.38 -12.43 -40.38
N PHE A 206 8.48 -13.34 -39.99
CA PHE A 206 8.52 -14.74 -40.42
C PHE A 206 7.33 -15.04 -41.34
N SER A 207 7.53 -15.94 -42.31
CA SER A 207 6.47 -16.32 -43.25
C SER A 207 5.40 -17.16 -42.58
N ASN A 208 4.18 -17.19 -43.13
CA ASN A 208 3.14 -18.12 -42.68
C ASN A 208 3.65 -19.58 -42.74
N GLN A 209 4.49 -19.90 -43.72
CA GLN A 209 5.08 -21.23 -43.87
C GLN A 209 5.99 -21.62 -42.70
N THR A 210 6.65 -20.65 -42.06
CA THR A 210 7.59 -20.91 -40.94
C THR A 210 6.87 -21.50 -39.73
N ILE A 211 5.59 -21.19 -39.54
CA ILE A 211 4.76 -21.69 -38.43
C ILE A 211 3.90 -22.90 -38.82
N SER A 212 4.01 -23.40 -40.06
CA SER A 212 3.20 -24.54 -40.54
C SER A 212 3.39 -25.80 -39.70
N GLY A 213 4.61 -26.05 -39.21
CA GLY A 213 4.89 -27.14 -38.29
C GLY A 213 4.10 -27.02 -36.99
N GLN A 214 4.05 -25.82 -36.39
CA GLN A 214 3.32 -25.58 -35.15
C GLN A 214 1.81 -25.78 -35.30
N VAL A 215 1.22 -25.25 -36.38
CA VAL A 215 -0.24 -25.45 -36.63
C VAL A 215 -0.54 -26.93 -36.93
N ALA A 216 0.35 -27.63 -37.65
CA ALA A 216 0.19 -29.07 -37.86
C ALA A 216 0.30 -29.89 -36.56
N GLU A 217 1.06 -29.41 -35.56
CA GLU A 217 1.05 -30.00 -34.22
C GLU A 217 -0.26 -29.74 -33.48
N GLU A 218 -0.85 -28.54 -33.59
CA GLU A 218 -2.14 -28.23 -32.98
C GLU A 218 -3.30 -29.03 -33.61
N ASN A 219 -3.18 -29.37 -34.89
CA ASN A 219 -4.19 -30.14 -35.64
C ASN A 219 -4.12 -31.65 -35.41
N ARG A 220 -3.16 -32.15 -34.61
CA ARG A 220 -3.02 -33.59 -34.31
C ARG A 220 -4.34 -34.19 -33.86
N LYS A 221 -4.64 -35.38 -34.39
CA LYS A 221 -5.85 -36.14 -34.06
C LYS A 221 -5.50 -37.25 -33.07
N TYR A 222 -6.25 -37.32 -31.99
CA TYR A 222 -6.07 -38.27 -30.90
C TYR A 222 -7.21 -39.28 -30.93
N THR A 223 -6.88 -40.56 -31.10
CA THR A 223 -7.83 -41.66 -30.88
C THR A 223 -7.72 -42.08 -29.42
N ALA A 224 -8.82 -41.94 -28.69
CA ALA A 224 -8.84 -42.15 -27.25
C ALA A 224 -10.04 -42.99 -26.79
N GLN A 225 -9.90 -43.55 -25.60
CA GLN A 225 -10.94 -44.28 -24.88
C GLN A 225 -11.02 -43.70 -23.47
N ALA A 226 -12.23 -43.52 -22.95
CA ALA A 226 -12.45 -43.04 -21.59
C ALA A 226 -13.07 -44.16 -20.74
N ILE A 227 -12.52 -44.37 -19.55
CA ILE A 227 -12.92 -45.42 -18.61
C ILE A 227 -13.49 -44.73 -17.37
N PHE A 228 -14.75 -44.97 -17.06
CA PHE A 228 -15.48 -44.24 -16.02
C PHE A 228 -15.63 -45.03 -14.72
N PHE A 229 -15.42 -44.34 -13.60
CA PHE A 229 -15.53 -44.86 -12.25
C PHE A 229 -16.71 -44.17 -11.55
N SER A 230 -17.75 -44.92 -11.21
CA SER A 230 -18.93 -44.38 -10.53
C SER A 230 -18.70 -44.20 -9.03
N THR A 231 -19.35 -43.21 -8.44
CA THR A 231 -19.45 -43.04 -6.99
C THR A 231 -20.75 -43.57 -6.41
N SER A 232 -21.76 -43.81 -7.25
CA SER A 232 -23.12 -44.15 -6.82
C SER A 232 -23.21 -45.50 -6.10
N ASN A 233 -22.34 -46.44 -6.44
CA ASN A 233 -22.21 -47.74 -5.79
C ASN A 233 -21.50 -47.68 -4.42
N ARG A 234 -20.91 -46.53 -4.03
CA ARG A 234 -20.06 -46.40 -2.83
C ARG A 234 -20.71 -45.65 -1.68
N VAL A 235 -21.87 -45.04 -1.89
CA VAL A 235 -22.56 -44.25 -0.86
C VAL A 235 -22.86 -45.09 0.39
N SER A 236 -23.24 -46.35 0.23
CA SER A 236 -23.49 -47.29 1.33
C SER A 236 -22.23 -47.70 2.11
N GLU A 237 -21.04 -47.57 1.53
CA GLU A 237 -19.77 -47.87 2.20
C GLU A 237 -19.35 -46.76 3.17
N VAL A 238 -19.78 -45.52 2.91
CA VAL A 238 -19.36 -44.32 3.64
C VAL A 238 -20.37 -43.87 4.70
N THR A 239 -21.64 -44.25 4.58
CA THR A 239 -22.72 -43.83 5.49
C THR A 239 -22.62 -44.43 6.91
N ASN A 240 -21.69 -45.35 7.16
CA ASN A 240 -21.39 -45.84 8.50
C ASN A 240 -20.35 -44.95 9.21
N PHE A 241 -20.80 -43.83 9.76
CA PHE A 241 -19.96 -42.84 10.44
C PHE A 241 -19.18 -43.35 11.67
N SER A 242 -19.48 -44.57 12.16
CA SER A 242 -18.78 -45.16 13.32
C SER A 242 -17.38 -45.66 12.98
N THR A 243 -17.11 -46.07 11.73
CA THR A 243 -15.79 -46.53 11.25
C THR A 243 -14.98 -45.43 10.58
N THR A 244 -15.62 -44.33 10.16
CA THR A 244 -15.01 -43.16 9.50
C THR A 244 -14.83 -41.95 10.41
N ALA A 245 -15.03 -42.10 11.73
CA ALA A 245 -15.02 -41.00 12.71
C ALA A 245 -13.77 -40.11 12.63
N THR A 246 -12.59 -40.69 12.36
CA THR A 246 -11.34 -39.91 12.19
C THR A 246 -11.36 -39.08 10.90
N ASN A 247 -11.76 -39.66 9.76
CA ASN A 247 -11.85 -38.95 8.48
C ASN A 247 -12.94 -37.86 8.50
N PHE A 248 -14.06 -38.13 9.16
CA PHE A 248 -15.12 -37.14 9.35
C PHE A 248 -14.66 -35.97 10.22
N THR A 249 -13.92 -36.25 11.30
CA THR A 249 -13.35 -35.20 12.16
C THR A 249 -12.37 -34.32 11.39
N GLN A 250 -11.48 -34.93 10.59
CA GLN A 250 -10.54 -34.20 9.74
C GLN A 250 -11.26 -33.38 8.66
N HIS A 251 -12.30 -33.95 8.03
CA HIS A 251 -13.12 -33.22 7.06
C HIS A 251 -13.79 -32.02 7.70
N TYR A 252 -14.39 -32.19 8.88
CA TYR A 252 -15.01 -31.08 9.59
C TYR A 252 -14.00 -29.97 9.93
N GLN A 253 -12.81 -30.34 10.40
CA GLN A 253 -11.72 -29.37 10.62
C GLN A 253 -11.35 -28.61 9.35
N SER A 254 -11.41 -29.23 8.17
CA SER A 254 -11.11 -28.54 6.90
C SER A 254 -12.19 -27.56 6.43
N VAL A 255 -13.41 -27.65 6.97
CA VAL A 255 -14.53 -26.76 6.59
C VAL A 255 -15.04 -25.89 7.76
N SER A 256 -14.43 -26.01 8.94
CA SER A 256 -14.94 -25.37 10.16
C SER A 256 -14.89 -23.84 10.13
N ASP A 257 -14.01 -23.26 9.30
CA ASP A 257 -13.89 -21.81 9.13
C ASP A 257 -15.13 -21.19 8.45
N GLN A 258 -15.91 -21.96 7.71
CA GLN A 258 -17.19 -21.51 7.15
C GLN A 258 -18.25 -21.31 8.24
N TYR A 259 -18.04 -21.93 9.40
CA TYR A 259 -18.94 -21.89 10.55
C TYR A 259 -18.29 -21.14 11.70
N PHE A 260 -17.67 -20.00 11.40
CA PHE A 260 -16.94 -19.19 12.36
C PHE A 260 -17.87 -18.37 13.26
N VAL A 261 -17.55 -18.29 14.54
CA VAL A 261 -18.13 -17.31 15.46
C VAL A 261 -17.23 -16.09 15.46
N GLU A 262 -17.75 -14.96 14.97
CA GLU A 262 -17.04 -13.69 14.93
C GLU A 262 -16.53 -13.27 16.33
N PRO A 263 -15.35 -12.61 16.41
CA PRO A 263 -14.82 -12.11 17.66
C PRO A 263 -15.76 -11.04 18.23
N LYS A 264 -15.95 -11.10 19.54
CA LYS A 264 -16.75 -10.12 20.29
C LYS A 264 -15.88 -9.39 21.29
N ARG A 265 -16.28 -8.17 21.65
CA ARG A 265 -15.60 -7.35 22.65
C ARG A 265 -16.59 -6.95 23.73
N LYS A 266 -16.18 -7.06 25.00
CA LYS A 266 -16.95 -6.55 26.13
C LYS A 266 -16.45 -5.15 26.45
N ALA A 267 -17.31 -4.15 26.30
CA ALA A 267 -17.01 -2.76 26.61
C ALA A 267 -17.64 -2.37 27.94
N THR A 268 -16.89 -1.66 28.79
CA THR A 268 -17.42 -1.00 29.99
C THR A 268 -17.46 0.50 29.76
N TYR A 269 -18.57 1.17 30.09
CA TYR A 269 -18.73 2.60 29.83
C TYR A 269 -19.59 3.34 30.88
N VAL A 270 -19.41 4.65 30.93
CA VAL A 270 -20.27 5.64 31.57
C VAL A 270 -20.84 6.53 30.48
N PHE A 271 -22.16 6.70 30.45
CA PHE A 271 -22.88 7.44 29.42
C PHE A 271 -23.44 8.75 29.98
N PHE A 272 -23.05 9.86 29.37
CA PHE A 272 -23.53 11.20 29.68
C PHE A 272 -24.61 11.57 28.66
N SER A 273 -25.86 11.23 28.99
CA SER A 273 -27.01 11.44 28.11
C SER A 273 -27.36 12.91 27.98
N ILE A 274 -27.68 13.36 26.75
CA ILE A 274 -28.19 14.72 26.54
C ILE A 274 -29.57 14.95 27.17
N THR A 275 -30.32 13.88 27.47
CA THR A 275 -31.65 13.96 28.09
C THR A 275 -31.62 14.66 29.44
N ASN A 276 -30.51 14.56 30.17
CA ASN A 276 -30.33 15.17 31.49
C ASN A 276 -30.36 16.71 31.43
N TYR A 277 -30.12 17.29 30.25
CA TYR A 277 -30.01 18.73 30.02
C TYR A 277 -31.19 19.30 29.22
N MET A 278 -32.14 18.45 28.83
CA MET A 278 -33.17 18.81 27.87
C MET A 278 -34.11 19.89 28.41
N GLU A 279 -34.50 19.80 29.68
CA GLU A 279 -35.39 20.80 30.30
C GLU A 279 -34.75 22.19 30.40
N ALA A 280 -33.43 22.26 30.64
CA ALA A 280 -32.70 23.51 30.61
C ALA A 280 -32.61 24.08 29.19
N ALA A 281 -32.35 23.23 28.19
CA ALA A 281 -32.30 23.62 26.79
C ALA A 281 -33.66 24.13 26.27
N LYS A 282 -34.77 23.45 26.59
CA LYS A 282 -36.14 23.88 26.26
C LYS A 282 -36.45 25.28 26.76
N LYS A 283 -36.05 25.60 28.00
CA LYS A 283 -36.19 26.96 28.57
C LYS A 283 -35.38 27.99 27.80
N GLN A 284 -34.16 27.67 27.38
CA GLN A 284 -33.29 28.60 26.67
C GLN A 284 -33.77 28.94 25.24
N ILE A 285 -34.58 28.07 24.63
CA ILE A 285 -35.13 28.28 23.29
C ILE A 285 -36.60 28.71 23.30
N ASN A 286 -37.16 29.05 24.46
CA ASN A 286 -38.58 29.36 24.66
C ASN A 286 -39.52 28.30 24.05
N PHE A 287 -39.27 27.02 24.32
CA PHE A 287 -39.97 25.90 23.68
C PHE A 287 -41.52 25.99 23.78
N GLU A 288 -42.05 26.45 24.92
CA GLU A 288 -43.49 26.67 25.12
C GLU A 288 -44.10 27.75 24.21
N GLU A 289 -43.32 28.79 23.89
CA GLU A 289 -43.71 29.84 22.96
C GLU A 289 -43.81 29.27 21.54
N LEU A 290 -42.85 28.43 21.14
CA LEU A 290 -42.85 27.74 19.85
C LEU A 290 -44.03 26.78 19.69
N ILE A 291 -44.44 26.08 20.76
CA ILE A 291 -45.67 25.26 20.77
C ILE A 291 -46.89 26.15 20.55
N THR A 292 -46.94 27.30 21.21
CA THR A 292 -48.04 28.27 21.08
C THR A 292 -48.13 28.84 19.66
N GLU A 293 -47.00 29.16 19.04
CA GLU A 293 -46.92 29.63 17.65
C GLU A 293 -47.33 28.55 16.65
N ARG A 294 -46.83 27.31 16.82
CA ARG A 294 -47.19 26.19 15.94
C ARG A 294 -48.67 25.85 16.02
N ARG A 295 -49.27 25.95 17.21
CA ARG A 295 -50.72 25.80 17.43
C ARG A 295 -51.53 26.87 16.70
N LYS A 296 -51.09 28.13 16.74
CA LYS A 296 -51.74 29.21 15.97
C LYS A 296 -51.71 28.89 14.48
N LEU A 297 -50.54 28.51 13.94
CA LEU A 297 -50.39 28.12 12.54
C LEU A 297 -51.31 26.96 12.15
N HIS A 298 -51.42 25.92 12.99
CA HIS A 298 -52.33 24.78 12.76
C HIS A 298 -53.81 25.22 12.70
N ASN A 299 -54.21 26.16 13.55
CA ASN A 299 -55.59 26.64 13.62
C ASN A 299 -55.94 27.65 12.50
N THR A 300 -54.98 28.45 12.03
CA THR A 300 -55.23 29.54 11.08
C THR A 300 -54.80 29.25 9.64
N SER A 301 -53.94 28.26 9.39
CA SER A 301 -53.51 27.93 8.01
C SER A 301 -54.67 27.38 7.18
N THR A 302 -54.64 27.67 5.88
CA THR A 302 -55.51 27.09 4.85
C THR A 302 -54.80 26.06 3.98
N ASN A 303 -53.49 25.85 4.20
CA ASN A 303 -52.66 24.89 3.48
C ASN A 303 -52.74 23.52 4.15
N VAL A 304 -53.11 22.48 3.38
CA VAL A 304 -53.25 21.10 3.85
C VAL A 304 -51.92 20.56 4.43
N VAL A 305 -50.77 21.05 3.95
CA VAL A 305 -49.43 20.61 4.37
C VAL A 305 -49.02 21.18 5.74
N ASP A 306 -49.61 22.30 6.18
CA ASP A 306 -49.24 22.97 7.43
C ASP A 306 -50.08 22.50 8.65
N HIS A 307 -51.01 21.57 8.42
CA HIS A 307 -51.84 20.96 9.45
C HIS A 307 -51.26 19.65 9.98
N LEU A 308 -51.42 19.42 11.28
CA LEU A 308 -51.21 18.10 11.88
C LEU A 308 -52.50 17.29 11.72
N THR A 309 -52.44 16.23 10.92
CA THR A 309 -53.60 15.41 10.56
C THR A 309 -53.57 14.03 11.22
N ASP A 310 -54.72 13.35 11.26
CA ASP A 310 -54.80 11.95 11.66
C ASP A 310 -54.06 11.00 10.69
N ALA A 311 -54.01 9.70 11.03
CA ALA A 311 -53.30 8.68 10.23
C ALA A 311 -53.82 8.53 8.80
N SER A 312 -55.05 8.98 8.51
CA SER A 312 -55.63 9.04 7.17
C SER A 312 -55.26 10.31 6.38
N GLY A 313 -54.58 11.27 7.00
CA GLY A 313 -54.16 12.53 6.36
C GLY A 313 -55.31 13.49 6.06
N THR A 314 -56.53 13.21 6.53
CA THR A 314 -57.76 13.86 6.04
C THR A 314 -58.43 14.76 7.08
N ASN A 315 -58.33 14.46 8.37
CA ASN A 315 -58.89 15.29 9.44
C ASN A 315 -57.80 15.98 10.28
N LYS A 316 -58.06 17.21 10.72
CA LYS A 316 -57.19 17.93 11.67
C LYS A 316 -57.24 17.27 13.05
N LEU A 317 -56.09 17.11 13.69
CA LEU A 317 -56.02 16.68 15.09
C LEU A 317 -56.61 17.75 16.02
N THR A 318 -57.27 17.32 17.10
CA THR A 318 -57.85 18.17 18.17
C THR A 318 -57.61 17.57 19.55
N GLY A 319 -57.75 18.40 20.61
CA GLY A 319 -57.61 17.96 22.00
C GLY A 319 -56.21 17.42 22.35
N ALA A 320 -56.15 16.44 23.25
CA ALA A 320 -54.88 15.88 23.75
C ALA A 320 -53.96 15.32 22.63
N LYS A 321 -54.54 14.71 21.58
CA LYS A 321 -53.76 14.22 20.43
C LYS A 321 -53.09 15.34 19.64
N LEU A 322 -53.71 16.52 19.58
CA LEU A 322 -53.08 17.70 19.01
C LEU A 322 -51.96 18.22 19.90
N ASP A 323 -52.15 18.21 21.22
CA ASP A 323 -51.14 18.68 22.17
C ASP A 323 -49.85 17.83 22.09
N GLU A 324 -49.99 16.51 22.03
CA GLU A 324 -48.87 15.57 21.83
C GLU A 324 -48.17 15.80 20.47
N ALA A 325 -48.94 15.87 19.38
CA ALA A 325 -48.38 16.07 18.04
C ALA A 325 -47.68 17.43 17.86
N LEU A 326 -48.17 18.48 18.52
CA LEU A 326 -47.52 19.80 18.52
C LEU A 326 -46.17 19.77 19.24
N VAL A 327 -46.10 19.08 20.38
CA VAL A 327 -44.83 18.91 21.10
C VAL A 327 -43.82 18.16 20.22
N ASP A 328 -44.23 17.07 19.57
CA ASP A 328 -43.36 16.28 18.70
C ASP A 328 -42.89 17.06 17.47
N ASP A 329 -43.78 17.79 16.79
CA ASP A 329 -43.45 18.57 15.60
C ASP A 329 -42.50 19.75 15.90
N VAL A 330 -42.74 20.45 17.01
CA VAL A 330 -41.86 21.54 17.48
C VAL A 330 -40.51 20.98 17.93
N PHE A 331 -40.51 19.82 18.58
CA PHE A 331 -39.28 19.11 18.98
C PHE A 331 -38.44 18.76 17.75
N LYS A 332 -39.04 18.12 16.75
CA LYS A 332 -38.39 17.74 15.49
C LYS A 332 -37.86 18.95 14.73
N SER A 333 -38.65 20.00 14.59
CA SER A 333 -38.28 21.21 13.86
C SER A 333 -37.17 22.03 14.53
N ASN A 334 -36.93 21.84 15.83
CA ASN A 334 -35.90 22.54 16.60
C ASN A 334 -34.81 21.62 17.13
N GLN A 335 -34.70 20.40 16.62
CA GLN A 335 -33.73 19.40 17.06
C GLN A 335 -32.30 19.93 17.10
N ILE A 336 -31.82 20.57 16.02
CA ILE A 336 -30.45 21.11 15.95
C ILE A 336 -30.23 22.19 17.03
N LYS A 337 -31.23 23.03 17.30
CA LYS A 337 -31.13 24.08 18.32
C LYS A 337 -31.05 23.46 19.72
N LEU A 338 -31.86 22.44 20.00
CA LEU A 338 -31.81 21.70 21.26
C LEU A 338 -30.46 20.99 21.44
N GLU A 339 -29.97 20.29 20.42
CA GLU A 339 -28.67 19.61 20.44
C GLU A 339 -27.50 20.59 20.64
N THR A 340 -27.55 21.76 20.01
CA THR A 340 -26.54 22.83 20.19
C THR A 340 -26.49 23.33 21.63
N LYS A 341 -27.55 23.15 22.43
CA LYS A 341 -27.58 23.51 23.85
C LYS A 341 -27.24 22.34 24.77
N THR A 342 -27.69 21.13 24.46
CA THR A 342 -27.53 19.96 25.35
C THR A 342 -26.19 19.24 25.17
N LEU A 343 -25.66 19.12 23.94
CA LEU A 343 -24.38 18.45 23.69
C LEU A 343 -23.19 19.11 24.39
N PRO A 344 -23.04 20.45 24.40
CA PRO A 344 -21.95 21.09 25.15
C PRO A 344 -22.01 20.78 26.66
N GLN A 345 -23.21 20.72 27.24
CA GLN A 345 -23.36 20.43 28.67
C GLN A 345 -22.98 18.98 28.99
N ALA A 346 -23.43 18.03 28.18
CA ALA A 346 -23.01 16.63 28.29
C ALA A 346 -21.49 16.46 28.11
N LYS A 347 -20.89 17.23 27.19
CA LYS A 347 -19.45 17.26 26.94
C LYS A 347 -18.68 17.77 28.16
N ASP A 348 -19.15 18.85 28.78
CA ASP A 348 -18.48 19.49 29.92
C ASP A 348 -18.47 18.56 31.13
N GLU A 349 -19.57 17.86 31.40
CA GLU A 349 -19.62 16.86 32.46
C GLU A 349 -18.75 15.64 32.15
N ALA A 350 -18.81 15.10 30.94
CA ALA A 350 -17.95 14.00 30.50
C ALA A 350 -16.47 14.39 30.59
N THR A 351 -16.11 15.62 30.21
CA THR A 351 -14.74 16.13 30.28
C THR A 351 -14.29 16.30 31.74
N THR A 352 -15.17 16.81 32.60
CA THR A 352 -14.90 16.95 34.04
C THR A 352 -14.67 15.59 34.69
N PHE A 353 -15.49 14.60 34.34
CA PHE A 353 -15.32 13.22 34.81
C PHE A 353 -14.02 12.60 34.28
N ARG A 354 -13.69 12.78 33.01
CA ARG A 354 -12.43 12.30 32.42
C ARG A 354 -11.19 12.89 33.10
N LYS A 355 -11.19 14.17 33.46
CA LYS A 355 -10.08 14.78 34.22
C LYS A 355 -9.81 14.07 35.54
N LYS A 356 -10.82 13.45 36.17
CA LYS A 356 -10.67 12.64 37.39
C LYS A 356 -10.12 11.24 37.11
N LEU A 357 -10.33 10.71 35.90
CA LEU A 357 -9.83 9.40 35.47
C LEU A 357 -8.37 9.45 34.98
N PHE A 358 -7.99 10.50 34.26
CA PHE A 358 -6.67 10.66 33.65
C PHE A 358 -5.79 11.61 34.47
N VAL A 359 -5.40 11.15 35.67
CA VAL A 359 -4.47 11.86 36.55
C VAL A 359 -3.10 11.18 36.51
N ASP A 360 -2.04 11.98 36.49
CA ASP A 360 -0.65 11.52 36.50
C ASP A 360 -0.33 10.67 37.73
N GLY A 361 0.48 9.62 37.54
CA GLY A 361 0.93 8.74 38.62
C GLY A 361 -0.07 7.65 39.04
N VAL A 362 -1.19 7.48 38.35
CA VAL A 362 -2.23 6.47 38.68
C VAL A 362 -2.63 5.68 37.43
N GLN A 363 -2.92 4.39 37.60
CA GLN A 363 -3.30 3.48 36.51
C GLN A 363 -4.64 3.87 35.86
N TRP A 364 -4.69 3.87 34.52
CA TRP A 364 -5.88 4.19 33.72
C TRP A 364 -6.64 2.91 33.35
N ASP A 365 -7.25 2.27 34.34
CA ASP A 365 -7.97 1.01 34.19
C ASP A 365 -9.48 1.11 34.47
N LEU A 366 -10.19 0.03 34.15
CA LEU A 366 -11.63 -0.06 34.39
C LEU A 366 -12.02 -0.10 35.87
N ALA A 367 -11.10 -0.49 36.76
CA ALA A 367 -11.35 -0.46 38.20
C ALA A 367 -11.48 0.99 38.68
N ARG A 368 -10.63 1.89 38.17
CA ARG A 368 -10.72 3.32 38.42
C ARG A 368 -12.00 3.94 37.87
N LEU A 369 -12.39 3.59 36.64
CA LEU A 369 -13.67 4.05 36.07
C LEU A 369 -14.84 3.71 36.99
N ARG A 370 -14.88 2.47 37.50
CA ARG A 370 -15.93 2.03 38.43
C ARG A 370 -15.87 2.77 39.75
N ALA A 371 -14.68 2.97 40.31
CA ALA A 371 -14.50 3.65 41.59
C ALA A 371 -14.88 5.15 41.53
N GLU A 372 -14.43 5.86 40.51
CA GLU A 372 -14.76 7.29 40.34
C GLU A 372 -16.22 7.50 39.96
N ALA A 373 -16.79 6.63 39.11
CA ALA A 373 -18.21 6.68 38.80
C ALA A 373 -19.08 6.46 40.05
N ALA A 374 -18.69 5.53 40.95
CA ALA A 374 -19.41 5.29 42.20
C ALA A 374 -19.40 6.51 43.14
N LYS A 375 -18.28 7.24 43.23
CA LYS A 375 -18.18 8.48 44.04
C LYS A 375 -19.14 9.56 43.52
N GLU A 376 -19.27 9.68 42.21
CA GLU A 376 -20.12 10.66 41.53
C GLU A 376 -21.56 10.15 41.33
N LYS A 377 -21.89 8.93 41.79
CA LYS A 377 -23.18 8.25 41.57
C LYS A 377 -23.55 8.12 40.09
N LEU A 378 -22.55 7.98 39.21
CA LEU A 378 -22.74 7.76 37.78
C LEU A 378 -22.91 6.25 37.49
N PRO A 379 -23.88 5.85 36.66
CA PRO A 379 -24.10 4.45 36.32
C PRO A 379 -22.99 3.94 35.39
N VAL A 380 -22.42 2.78 35.74
CA VAL A 380 -21.47 2.06 34.89
C VAL A 380 -22.18 0.88 34.25
N GLN A 381 -22.07 0.76 32.93
CA GLN A 381 -22.67 -0.31 32.14
C GLN A 381 -21.59 -1.16 31.49
N SER A 382 -21.90 -2.43 31.19
CA SER A 382 -20.99 -3.32 30.47
C SER A 382 -21.77 -4.17 29.47
N THR A 383 -21.36 -4.13 28.21
CA THR A 383 -22.09 -4.72 27.08
C THR A 383 -21.12 -5.49 26.20
N ILE A 384 -21.55 -6.68 25.73
CA ILE A 384 -20.83 -7.45 24.72
C ILE A 384 -21.31 -6.98 23.35
N VAL A 385 -20.37 -6.62 22.48
CA VAL A 385 -20.63 -6.13 21.13
C VAL A 385 -19.88 -6.98 20.10
N SER A 386 -20.53 -7.23 18.96
CA SER A 386 -19.88 -7.70 17.73
C SER A 386 -19.56 -6.49 16.85
N ALA A 387 -18.63 -6.63 15.90
CA ALA A 387 -18.28 -5.53 14.99
C ALA A 387 -19.49 -5.08 14.13
N ALA A 388 -20.30 -6.05 13.69
CA ALA A 388 -21.56 -5.81 12.99
C ALA A 388 -22.68 -5.25 13.89
N ASN A 389 -22.43 -5.10 15.20
CA ASN A 389 -23.35 -4.55 16.20
C ASN A 389 -24.72 -5.28 16.27
N GLU A 390 -24.72 -6.56 15.94
CA GLU A 390 -25.93 -7.38 15.98
C GLU A 390 -26.43 -7.52 17.42
N ASN A 391 -27.64 -7.00 17.67
CA ASN A 391 -28.34 -7.06 18.97
C ASN A 391 -27.73 -6.22 20.11
N SER A 392 -26.83 -5.26 19.82
CA SER A 392 -26.26 -4.39 20.85
C SER A 392 -27.03 -3.08 21.02
N VAL A 393 -27.10 -2.62 22.27
CA VAL A 393 -27.77 -1.36 22.68
C VAL A 393 -26.85 -0.14 22.45
N LEU A 394 -25.59 -0.35 22.06
CA LEU A 394 -24.64 0.72 21.80
C LEU A 394 -24.77 1.26 20.37
N PRO A 395 -24.67 2.58 20.17
CA PRO A 395 -24.56 3.16 18.83
C PRO A 395 -23.34 2.62 18.08
N GLN A 396 -23.46 2.40 16.77
CA GLN A 396 -22.39 1.82 15.92
C GLN A 396 -21.05 2.54 16.10
N LYS A 397 -21.07 3.87 16.16
CA LYS A 397 -19.87 4.70 16.35
C LYS A 397 -19.10 4.36 17.65
N VAL A 398 -19.81 3.93 18.70
CA VAL A 398 -19.19 3.48 19.96
C VAL A 398 -18.61 2.08 19.79
N VAL A 399 -19.30 1.19 19.07
CA VAL A 399 -18.80 -0.15 18.72
C VAL A 399 -17.52 -0.05 17.91
N ASP A 400 -17.48 0.76 16.86
CA ASP A 400 -16.29 0.97 16.03
C ASP A 400 -15.10 1.44 16.87
N ALA A 401 -15.36 2.33 17.84
CA ALA A 401 -14.33 2.81 18.75
C ALA A 401 -13.84 1.72 19.71
N VAL A 402 -14.71 0.82 20.19
CA VAL A 402 -14.33 -0.35 21.01
C VAL A 402 -13.45 -1.32 20.21
N PHE A 403 -13.76 -1.54 18.94
CA PHE A 403 -12.96 -2.39 18.05
C PHE A 403 -11.64 -1.73 17.62
N SER A 404 -11.55 -0.40 17.68
CA SER A 404 -10.32 0.35 17.44
C SER A 404 -9.31 0.31 18.60
N ILE A 405 -9.72 -0.14 19.80
CA ILE A 405 -8.80 -0.27 20.94
C ILE A 405 -7.84 -1.45 20.68
N PRO A 406 -6.51 -1.26 20.75
CA PRO A 406 -5.55 -2.36 20.59
C PRO A 406 -5.73 -3.44 21.66
N ASP A 407 -5.52 -4.71 21.31
CA ASP A 407 -5.75 -5.84 22.22
C ASP A 407 -4.89 -5.77 23.50
N LYS A 408 -3.67 -5.24 23.37
CA LYS A 408 -2.75 -4.96 24.49
C LYS A 408 -3.29 -3.96 25.52
N ALA A 409 -4.34 -3.21 25.17
CA ALA A 409 -5.01 -2.27 26.06
C ALA A 409 -6.27 -2.87 26.74
N LYS A 410 -6.44 -4.22 26.72
CA LYS A 410 -7.45 -4.91 27.52
C LYS A 410 -7.34 -4.51 29.01
N GLY A 411 -8.48 -4.19 29.60
CA GLY A 411 -8.61 -3.70 30.97
C GLY A 411 -8.31 -2.20 31.15
N LYS A 412 -7.91 -1.48 30.10
CA LYS A 412 -7.58 -0.05 30.13
C LYS A 412 -8.72 0.81 29.58
N LEU A 413 -8.70 2.08 29.97
CA LEU A 413 -9.63 3.09 29.48
C LEU A 413 -9.22 3.61 28.10
N SER A 414 -10.22 3.91 27.26
CA SER A 414 -9.99 4.69 26.05
C SER A 414 -9.56 6.10 26.42
N THR A 415 -8.47 6.57 25.82
CA THR A 415 -7.98 7.95 25.99
C THR A 415 -8.90 8.98 25.33
N SER A 416 -9.90 8.55 24.56
CA SER A 416 -10.91 9.38 23.89
C SER A 416 -12.32 9.01 24.34
N ALA A 417 -13.19 10.02 24.47
CA ALA A 417 -14.65 9.81 24.60
C ALA A 417 -15.31 9.94 23.23
N ILE A 418 -16.41 9.21 23.04
CA ILE A 418 -17.17 9.26 21.79
C ILE A 418 -18.39 10.15 21.96
N GLU A 419 -18.47 11.16 21.08
CA GLU A 419 -19.67 11.98 20.90
C GLU A 419 -20.60 11.30 19.89
N VAL A 420 -21.83 11.04 20.31
CA VAL A 420 -22.93 10.54 19.48
C VAL A 420 -23.97 11.66 19.34
N LYS A 421 -24.14 12.14 18.10
CA LYS A 421 -25.11 13.18 17.70
C LYS A 421 -26.15 12.58 16.74
N SER A 422 -27.18 13.35 16.40
CA SER A 422 -28.20 12.88 15.47
C SER A 422 -27.68 12.71 14.05
N THR A 423 -28.32 11.80 13.32
CA THR A 423 -28.21 11.68 11.86
C THR A 423 -29.33 12.50 11.21
N PRO A 424 -29.04 13.35 10.21
CA PRO A 424 -30.06 14.08 9.47
C PRO A 424 -31.12 13.13 8.87
N GLY A 425 -32.41 13.39 9.13
CA GLY A 425 -33.53 12.62 8.55
C GLY A 425 -34.13 11.50 9.41
N GLY A 426 -33.65 11.28 10.64
CA GLY A 426 -34.26 10.32 11.57
C GLY A 426 -35.63 10.74 12.12
N GLN A 427 -36.49 9.78 12.51
CA GLN A 427 -37.68 10.08 13.31
C GLN A 427 -37.25 10.45 14.73
N PHE A 428 -37.42 11.72 15.09
CA PHE A 428 -37.04 12.27 16.39
C PHE A 428 -38.28 12.70 17.17
N THR A 429 -38.59 11.95 18.21
CA THR A 429 -39.59 12.27 19.23
C THR A 429 -38.90 12.27 20.60
N PRO A 430 -39.48 12.93 21.63
CA PRO A 430 -38.96 12.87 23.00
C PRO A 430 -38.77 11.43 23.52
N GLN A 431 -39.58 10.48 23.04
CA GLN A 431 -39.52 9.07 23.44
C GLN A 431 -38.36 8.31 22.77
N THR A 432 -38.17 8.47 21.46
CA THR A 432 -37.06 7.85 20.70
C THR A 432 -35.70 8.44 21.06
N LEU A 433 -35.67 9.66 21.63
CA LEU A 433 -34.46 10.30 22.12
C LEU A 433 -33.76 9.50 23.23
N ALA A 434 -34.51 8.99 24.20
CA ALA A 434 -33.93 8.22 25.31
C ALA A 434 -33.28 6.91 24.83
N GLU A 435 -33.78 6.36 23.72
CA GLU A 435 -33.32 5.15 23.07
C GLU A 435 -32.19 5.41 22.05
N SER A 436 -32.02 6.66 21.62
CA SER A 436 -31.06 7.06 20.58
C SER A 436 -29.58 6.97 20.98
N GLY A 437 -29.28 6.87 22.29
CA GLY A 437 -27.90 6.86 22.78
C GLY A 437 -27.13 8.16 22.54
N GLN A 438 -27.81 9.29 22.36
CA GLN A 438 -27.14 10.57 22.13
C GLN A 438 -26.46 11.15 23.37
N GLY A 439 -25.21 11.55 23.22
CA GLY A 439 -24.39 12.09 24.29
C GLY A 439 -22.94 11.67 24.19
N TYR A 440 -22.28 11.57 25.36
CA TYR A 440 -20.86 11.26 25.44
C TYR A 440 -20.62 9.94 26.16
N TYR A 441 -19.81 9.08 25.55
CA TYR A 441 -19.41 7.79 26.10
C TYR A 441 -17.97 7.86 26.58
N VAL A 442 -17.77 7.62 27.87
CA VAL A 442 -16.45 7.39 28.48
C VAL A 442 -16.32 5.89 28.71
N PHE A 443 -15.42 5.22 27.99
CA PHE A 443 -15.44 3.77 27.87
C PHE A 443 -14.04 3.14 27.90
N GLY A 444 -13.99 1.82 28.03
CA GLY A 444 -12.77 1.02 27.92
C GLY A 444 -13.07 -0.42 27.53
N LEU A 445 -12.02 -1.13 27.12
CA LEU A 445 -12.11 -2.53 26.70
C LEU A 445 -11.96 -3.43 27.94
N GLU A 446 -13.00 -4.17 28.29
CA GLU A 446 -12.99 -5.08 29.45
C GLU A 446 -12.44 -6.45 29.06
N GLU A 447 -12.97 -7.01 27.98
CA GLU A 447 -12.65 -8.36 27.57
C GLU A 447 -12.67 -8.50 26.05
N ILE A 448 -11.74 -9.30 25.55
CA ILE A 448 -11.71 -9.76 24.16
C ILE A 448 -12.18 -11.20 24.19
N ILE A 449 -13.28 -11.47 23.49
CA ILE A 449 -13.83 -12.80 23.30
C ILE A 449 -13.37 -13.24 21.91
N PRO A 450 -12.32 -14.08 21.83
CA PRO A 450 -11.74 -14.46 20.55
C PRO A 450 -12.77 -15.20 19.70
N GLY A 451 -12.72 -14.94 18.39
CA GLY A 451 -13.48 -15.72 17.44
C GLY A 451 -12.98 -17.16 17.41
N ARG A 452 -13.89 -18.11 17.18
CA ARG A 452 -13.53 -19.52 17.05
C ARG A 452 -14.46 -20.21 16.04
N PRO A 453 -13.99 -21.25 15.35
CA PRO A 453 -14.90 -22.14 14.65
C PRO A 453 -15.93 -22.74 15.61
N ARG A 454 -17.18 -22.88 15.15
CA ARG A 454 -18.19 -23.66 15.86
C ARG A 454 -17.73 -25.11 15.95
N LYS A 455 -18.16 -25.82 16.99
CA LYS A 455 -18.06 -27.28 17.05
C LYS A 455 -19.20 -27.88 16.24
N PHE A 456 -19.02 -29.10 15.72
CA PHE A 456 -20.05 -29.75 14.90
C PHE A 456 -21.42 -29.85 15.61
N ILE A 457 -21.42 -30.08 16.93
CA ILE A 457 -22.63 -30.16 17.75
C ILE A 457 -23.32 -28.80 17.97
N GLU A 458 -22.61 -27.69 17.71
CA GLU A 458 -23.13 -26.31 17.80
C GLU A 458 -23.76 -25.85 16.47
N LEU A 459 -23.66 -26.66 15.41
CA LEU A 459 -24.31 -26.40 14.13
C LEU A 459 -25.81 -26.71 14.20
N SER A 460 -26.60 -26.00 13.38
CA SER A 460 -27.99 -26.33 13.13
C SER A 460 -28.14 -27.71 12.47
N LYS A 461 -29.36 -28.25 12.47
CA LYS A 461 -29.60 -29.58 11.88
C LYS A 461 -29.28 -29.60 10.38
N ASP A 462 -29.65 -28.55 9.66
CA ASP A 462 -29.40 -28.41 8.22
C ASP A 462 -27.90 -28.23 7.91
N GLU A 463 -27.18 -27.48 8.75
CA GLU A 463 -25.73 -27.31 8.65
C GLU A 463 -25.00 -28.64 8.88
N GLN A 464 -25.41 -29.40 9.90
CA GLN A 464 -24.86 -30.73 10.16
C GLN A 464 -25.07 -31.69 9.00
N ASP A 465 -26.26 -31.68 8.39
CA ASP A 465 -26.59 -32.56 7.28
C ASP A 465 -25.86 -32.14 5.99
N THR A 466 -25.61 -30.84 5.79
CA THR A 466 -24.74 -30.31 4.72
C THR A 466 -23.29 -30.78 4.87
N VAL A 467 -22.72 -30.68 6.07
CA VAL A 467 -21.36 -31.16 6.36
C VAL A 467 -21.27 -32.67 6.12
N LYS A 468 -22.26 -33.45 6.55
CA LYS A 468 -22.31 -34.91 6.28
C LYS A 468 -22.38 -35.22 4.80
N LYS A 469 -23.21 -34.50 4.04
CA LYS A 469 -23.32 -34.69 2.59
C LYS A 469 -21.99 -34.42 1.90
N SER A 470 -21.33 -33.30 2.22
CA SER A 470 -20.01 -32.97 1.65
C SER A 470 -18.93 -34.00 2.04
N PHE A 471 -18.98 -34.55 3.27
CA PHE A 471 -18.09 -35.63 3.67
C PHE A 471 -18.32 -36.88 2.82
N VAL A 472 -19.58 -37.30 2.66
CA VAL A 472 -19.93 -38.46 1.85
C VAL A 472 -19.44 -38.28 0.42
N GLU A 473 -19.69 -37.13 -0.21
CA GLU A 473 -19.24 -36.81 -1.57
C GLU A 473 -17.71 -36.84 -1.71
N LYS A 474 -16.98 -36.32 -0.73
CA LYS A 474 -15.51 -36.33 -0.74
C LYS A 474 -14.96 -37.75 -0.61
N GLU A 475 -15.51 -38.53 0.31
CA GLU A 475 -15.00 -39.87 0.61
C GLU A 475 -15.35 -40.88 -0.48
N VAL A 476 -16.54 -40.82 -1.09
CA VAL A 476 -16.85 -41.68 -2.25
C VAL A 476 -15.94 -41.35 -3.44
N LYS A 477 -15.57 -40.08 -3.64
CA LYS A 477 -14.59 -39.68 -4.67
C LYS A 477 -13.18 -40.17 -4.35
N ARG A 478 -12.77 -40.14 -3.08
CA ARG A 478 -11.47 -40.70 -2.64
C ARG A 478 -11.40 -42.20 -2.93
N LEU A 479 -12.44 -42.95 -2.56
CA LEU A 479 -12.51 -44.39 -2.81
C LEU A 479 -12.54 -44.73 -4.31
N ALA A 480 -13.26 -43.93 -5.12
CA ALA A 480 -13.26 -44.09 -6.58
C ALA A 480 -11.88 -43.84 -7.18
N ASN A 481 -11.12 -42.86 -6.67
CA ASN A 481 -9.75 -42.60 -7.09
C ASN A 481 -8.80 -43.75 -6.71
N GLU A 482 -8.90 -44.31 -5.50
CA GLU A 482 -8.08 -45.46 -5.09
C GLU A 482 -8.34 -46.68 -5.96
N GLU A 483 -9.61 -47.01 -6.21
CA GLU A 483 -9.97 -48.11 -7.11
C GLU A 483 -9.48 -47.85 -8.55
N ALA A 484 -9.60 -46.61 -9.03
CA ALA A 484 -9.11 -46.26 -10.36
C ALA A 484 -7.59 -46.37 -10.46
N LYS A 485 -6.87 -46.00 -9.41
CA LYS A 485 -5.40 -46.15 -9.33
C LYS A 485 -5.01 -47.63 -9.36
N ASP A 486 -5.64 -48.47 -8.53
CA ASP A 486 -5.35 -49.91 -8.50
C ASP A 486 -5.64 -50.57 -9.85
N TRP A 487 -6.75 -50.20 -10.49
CA TRP A 487 -7.08 -50.65 -11.83
C TRP A 487 -6.05 -50.19 -12.86
N ARG A 488 -5.65 -48.91 -12.81
CA ARG A 488 -4.65 -48.34 -13.72
C ARG A 488 -3.31 -49.06 -13.61
N ASP A 489 -2.85 -49.31 -12.39
CA ASP A 489 -1.57 -49.95 -12.12
C ASP A 489 -1.60 -51.40 -12.65
N THR A 490 -2.70 -52.12 -12.42
CA THR A 490 -2.93 -53.47 -12.99
C THR A 490 -2.89 -53.47 -14.53
N VAL A 491 -3.61 -52.55 -15.18
CA VAL A 491 -3.63 -52.44 -16.64
C VAL A 491 -2.25 -52.06 -17.19
N THR A 492 -1.54 -51.16 -16.51
CA THR A 492 -0.20 -50.73 -16.89
C THR A 492 0.78 -51.91 -16.85
N GLU A 493 0.73 -52.75 -15.81
CA GLU A 493 1.55 -53.96 -15.70
C GLU A 493 1.25 -54.97 -16.81
N LEU A 494 -0.04 -55.22 -17.10
CA LEU A 494 -0.45 -56.11 -18.19
C LEU A 494 0.01 -55.60 -19.56
N MET A 495 -0.10 -54.30 -19.82
CA MET A 495 0.39 -53.69 -21.05
C MET A 495 1.92 -53.75 -21.15
N ALA A 496 2.64 -53.56 -20.05
CA ALA A 496 4.10 -53.71 -20.01
C ALA A 496 4.54 -55.16 -20.28
N SER A 497 3.71 -56.15 -19.95
CA SER A 497 3.94 -57.56 -20.28
C SER A 497 3.64 -57.95 -21.74
N GLY A 498 3.18 -56.99 -22.57
CA GLY A 498 2.91 -57.18 -23.99
C GLY A 498 1.43 -57.38 -24.36
N SER A 499 0.50 -57.31 -23.39
CA SER A 499 -0.94 -57.37 -23.67
C SER A 499 -1.42 -56.09 -24.36
N SER A 500 -2.38 -56.21 -25.29
CA SER A 500 -3.07 -55.02 -25.83
C SER A 500 -3.96 -54.39 -24.76
N PHE A 501 -4.27 -53.08 -24.85
CA PHE A 501 -5.20 -52.44 -23.92
C PHE A 501 -6.59 -53.12 -23.94
N THR A 502 -7.04 -53.58 -25.12
CA THR A 502 -8.31 -54.30 -25.27
C THR A 502 -8.29 -55.63 -24.52
N ASP A 503 -7.18 -56.38 -24.57
CA ASP A 503 -7.06 -57.64 -23.84
C ASP A 503 -6.91 -57.39 -22.33
N ALA A 504 -6.13 -56.39 -21.93
CA ALA A 504 -5.91 -56.02 -20.53
C ALA A 504 -7.17 -55.53 -19.81
N THR A 505 -8.17 -55.06 -20.56
CA THR A 505 -9.43 -54.53 -20.04
C THR A 505 -10.66 -55.40 -20.31
N LYS A 506 -10.48 -56.55 -20.95
CA LYS A 506 -11.58 -57.46 -21.34
C LYS A 506 -12.49 -57.86 -20.18
N ASP A 507 -11.90 -58.13 -19.01
CA ASP A 507 -12.62 -58.57 -17.81
C ASP A 507 -12.95 -57.39 -16.86
N SER A 508 -12.79 -56.15 -17.34
CA SER A 508 -13.08 -54.95 -16.56
C SER A 508 -14.58 -54.78 -16.33
N LYS A 509 -14.97 -54.51 -15.08
CA LYS A 509 -16.35 -54.18 -14.70
C LYS A 509 -16.74 -52.72 -15.03
N TYR A 510 -15.78 -51.90 -15.46
CA TYR A 510 -16.00 -50.46 -15.68
C TYR A 510 -16.52 -50.16 -17.10
N GLN A 511 -17.24 -49.04 -17.22
CA GLN A 511 -17.74 -48.59 -18.51
C GLN A 511 -16.61 -47.96 -19.32
N ILE A 512 -16.31 -48.54 -20.48
CA ILE A 512 -15.28 -48.07 -21.42
C ILE A 512 -15.97 -47.48 -22.64
N ILE A 513 -15.72 -46.20 -22.92
CA ILE A 513 -16.28 -45.45 -24.04
C ILE A 513 -15.19 -45.21 -25.07
N ASN A 514 -15.43 -45.67 -26.31
CA ASN A 514 -14.58 -45.32 -27.45
C ASN A 514 -14.96 -43.93 -27.95
N LEU A 515 -13.98 -43.07 -28.12
CA LEU A 515 -14.20 -41.68 -28.54
C LEU A 515 -13.88 -41.51 -30.03
N PRO A 516 -14.60 -40.62 -30.74
CA PRO A 516 -14.18 -40.22 -32.08
C PRO A 516 -12.80 -39.57 -32.01
N ALA A 517 -12.01 -39.71 -33.08
CA ALA A 517 -10.73 -39.02 -33.19
C ALA A 517 -10.94 -37.51 -33.09
N MET A 518 -10.17 -36.84 -32.23
CA MET A 518 -10.39 -35.43 -31.90
C MET A 518 -9.09 -34.63 -31.86
N THR A 519 -9.17 -33.33 -32.13
CA THR A 519 -8.07 -32.39 -31.87
C THR A 519 -8.19 -31.82 -30.45
N LEU A 520 -7.12 -31.20 -29.94
CA LEU A 520 -7.13 -30.56 -28.61
C LEU A 520 -7.74 -29.15 -28.64
N SER A 521 -7.90 -28.56 -29.82
CA SER A 521 -8.34 -27.18 -30.02
C SER A 521 -9.82 -27.05 -30.44
N GLU A 522 -10.42 -28.11 -30.99
CA GLU A 522 -11.80 -28.11 -31.48
C GLU A 522 -12.82 -28.20 -30.34
N ARG A 523 -13.74 -27.22 -30.26
CA ARG A 523 -14.72 -27.13 -29.17
C ARG A 523 -15.98 -27.98 -29.37
N ASP A 524 -16.30 -28.35 -30.61
CA ASP A 524 -17.60 -28.93 -31.01
C ASP A 524 -17.49 -30.40 -31.45
N VAL A 525 -16.59 -31.17 -30.82
CA VAL A 525 -16.50 -32.61 -31.10
C VAL A 525 -17.81 -33.29 -30.67
N ASN A 526 -18.57 -33.83 -31.62
CA ASN A 526 -19.83 -34.52 -31.33
C ASN A 526 -19.57 -35.91 -30.69
N ALA A 527 -19.39 -35.91 -29.37
CA ALA A 527 -19.20 -37.11 -28.56
C ALA A 527 -20.46 -37.41 -27.73
N THR A 528 -21.57 -37.74 -28.39
CA THR A 528 -22.85 -38.03 -27.71
C THR A 528 -22.73 -39.16 -26.67
N ALA A 529 -21.76 -40.06 -26.84
CA ALA A 529 -21.44 -41.13 -25.91
C ALA A 529 -20.89 -40.67 -24.54
N LEU A 530 -20.45 -39.41 -24.43
CA LEU A 530 -20.00 -38.80 -23.17
C LEU A 530 -21.14 -38.12 -22.39
N LYS A 531 -22.34 -38.05 -22.95
CA LYS A 531 -23.49 -37.41 -22.29
C LYS A 531 -23.73 -38.07 -20.93
N GLU A 532 -23.88 -37.24 -19.89
CA GLU A 532 -24.05 -37.68 -18.50
C GLU A 532 -22.84 -38.43 -17.90
N LEU A 533 -21.67 -38.37 -18.55
CA LEU A 533 -20.43 -38.98 -18.06
C LEU A 533 -19.32 -37.94 -17.83
N ALA A 534 -19.01 -37.15 -18.85
CA ALA A 534 -18.03 -36.05 -18.80
C ALA A 534 -18.24 -35.07 -19.96
N THR A 535 -17.63 -33.89 -19.86
CA THR A 535 -17.54 -32.95 -20.96
C THR A 535 -16.39 -33.29 -21.90
N VAL A 536 -16.50 -32.89 -23.17
CA VAL A 536 -15.43 -33.03 -24.17
C VAL A 536 -14.15 -32.31 -23.72
N SER A 537 -14.29 -31.12 -23.11
CA SER A 537 -13.18 -30.31 -22.61
C SER A 537 -12.39 -31.01 -21.50
N GLU A 538 -13.05 -31.73 -20.59
CA GLU A 538 -12.38 -32.51 -19.54
C GLU A 538 -11.52 -33.64 -20.14
N ILE A 539 -12.04 -34.32 -21.17
CA ILE A 539 -11.29 -35.35 -21.90
C ILE A 539 -10.10 -34.74 -22.65
N GLN A 540 -10.31 -33.67 -23.42
CA GLN A 540 -9.24 -32.98 -24.16
C GLN A 540 -8.15 -32.44 -23.24
N SER A 541 -8.51 -31.93 -22.06
CA SER A 541 -7.56 -31.47 -21.05
C SER A 541 -6.68 -32.62 -20.55
N SER A 542 -7.27 -33.80 -20.35
CA SER A 542 -6.57 -35.01 -19.93
C SER A 542 -5.60 -35.52 -21.01
N ILE A 543 -6.03 -35.51 -22.28
CA ILE A 543 -5.18 -35.85 -23.43
C ILE A 543 -4.03 -34.82 -23.57
N SER A 544 -4.31 -33.53 -23.38
CA SER A 544 -3.29 -32.46 -23.42
C SER A 544 -2.21 -32.64 -22.34
N ALA A 545 -2.59 -33.11 -21.16
CA ALA A 545 -1.64 -33.44 -20.09
C ALA A 545 -0.77 -34.64 -20.49
N LEU A 546 -1.38 -35.70 -21.01
CA LEU A 546 -0.66 -36.87 -21.53
C LEU A 546 0.32 -36.51 -22.64
N GLU A 547 -0.08 -35.64 -23.59
CA GLU A 547 0.82 -35.21 -24.66
C GLU A 547 2.05 -34.50 -24.08
N ARG A 548 1.87 -33.59 -23.12
CA ARG A 548 2.98 -32.88 -22.46
C ARG A 548 3.94 -33.84 -21.75
N GLU A 549 3.40 -34.83 -21.03
CA GLU A 549 4.18 -35.84 -20.32
C GLU A 549 5.00 -36.73 -21.27
N ASN A 550 4.49 -36.94 -22.50
CA ASN A 550 5.09 -37.83 -23.49
C ASN A 550 5.79 -37.07 -24.66
N ARG A 551 6.00 -35.75 -24.53
CA ARG A 551 6.69 -34.94 -25.56
C ARG A 551 8.09 -35.49 -25.82
N GLY A 552 8.31 -35.97 -27.05
CA GLY A 552 9.58 -36.58 -27.50
C GLY A 552 9.50 -38.09 -27.78
N ASN A 553 8.39 -38.76 -27.44
CA ASN A 553 8.18 -40.19 -27.70
C ASN A 553 6.88 -40.43 -28.52
N THR A 554 6.78 -39.80 -29.69
CA THR A 554 5.58 -39.85 -30.55
C THR A 554 5.30 -41.23 -31.17
N ASN A 555 6.22 -42.19 -31.05
CA ASN A 555 6.07 -43.54 -31.61
C ASN A 555 5.44 -44.54 -30.62
N ASN A 556 5.29 -44.17 -29.34
CA ASN A 556 4.72 -45.04 -28.32
C ASN A 556 3.32 -44.56 -27.92
N THR A 557 2.31 -44.80 -28.75
CA THR A 557 0.95 -44.24 -28.61
C THR A 557 0.03 -45.08 -27.72
N ASN A 558 0.52 -45.56 -26.57
CA ASN A 558 -0.26 -46.30 -25.56
C ASN A 558 -0.23 -45.53 -24.24
N TRP A 559 -0.73 -44.30 -24.24
CA TRP A 559 -0.68 -43.43 -23.07
C TRP A 559 -1.89 -43.66 -22.18
N LEU A 560 -1.66 -43.73 -20.88
CA LEU A 560 -2.72 -43.93 -19.89
C LEU A 560 -2.66 -42.81 -18.85
N SER A 561 -3.70 -41.98 -18.79
CA SER A 561 -3.75 -40.86 -17.86
C SER A 561 -3.81 -41.35 -16.42
N SER A 562 -3.46 -40.48 -15.48
CA SER A 562 -3.90 -40.65 -14.10
C SER A 562 -5.42 -40.47 -14.01
N TYR A 563 -6.00 -40.75 -12.84
CA TYR A 563 -7.41 -40.50 -12.58
C TYR A 563 -7.72 -39.00 -12.69
N ASN A 564 -8.74 -38.65 -13.47
CA ASN A 564 -9.26 -37.30 -13.61
C ASN A 564 -10.66 -37.24 -13.00
N PRO A 565 -10.95 -36.31 -12.08
CA PRO A 565 -12.29 -36.16 -11.53
C PRO A 565 -13.27 -35.67 -12.62
N SER A 566 -14.51 -36.15 -12.57
CA SER A 566 -15.60 -35.64 -13.41
C SER A 566 -16.41 -34.60 -12.66
N THR A 567 -16.87 -33.58 -13.37
CA THR A 567 -17.85 -32.62 -12.86
C THR A 567 -19.29 -33.16 -12.90
N THR A 568 -19.53 -34.28 -13.56
CA THR A 568 -20.87 -34.87 -13.69
C THR A 568 -21.30 -35.61 -12.42
N GLU A 569 -22.51 -35.36 -11.95
CA GLU A 569 -23.05 -35.98 -10.73
C GLU A 569 -23.15 -37.51 -10.87
N GLY A 570 -22.76 -38.24 -9.82
CA GLY A 570 -22.74 -39.72 -9.81
C GLY A 570 -21.55 -40.38 -10.52
N VAL A 571 -20.76 -39.59 -11.26
CA VAL A 571 -19.52 -40.01 -11.91
C VAL A 571 -18.36 -39.53 -11.06
N GLY A 572 -17.61 -40.45 -10.45
CA GLY A 572 -16.44 -40.08 -9.64
C GLY A 572 -15.39 -39.39 -10.50
N GLY A 573 -15.11 -40.00 -11.65
CA GLY A 573 -14.06 -39.58 -12.56
C GLY A 573 -13.79 -40.61 -13.63
N PHE A 574 -12.72 -40.39 -14.37
CA PHE A 574 -12.35 -41.21 -15.51
C PHE A 574 -10.84 -41.29 -15.71
N ILE A 575 -10.41 -42.31 -16.44
CA ILE A 575 -9.06 -42.44 -16.99
C ILE A 575 -9.17 -42.40 -18.51
N VAL A 576 -8.22 -41.74 -19.17
CA VAL A 576 -8.13 -41.69 -20.62
C VAL A 576 -6.97 -42.55 -21.09
N HIS A 577 -7.26 -43.45 -22.02
CA HIS A 577 -6.27 -44.17 -22.81
C HIS A 577 -6.19 -43.54 -24.19
N VAL A 578 -5.00 -43.12 -24.62
CA VAL A 578 -4.74 -42.67 -26.00
C VAL A 578 -4.03 -43.80 -26.71
N SER A 579 -4.68 -44.38 -27.72
CA SER A 579 -4.21 -45.53 -28.48
C SER A 579 -3.51 -45.15 -29.79
N LYS A 580 -3.76 -43.95 -30.29
CA LYS A 580 -3.17 -43.45 -31.54
C LYS A 580 -3.11 -41.93 -31.54
N VAL A 581 -1.97 -41.40 -32.00
CA VAL A 581 -1.80 -39.99 -32.34
C VAL A 581 -1.47 -39.91 -33.81
N GLU A 582 -2.31 -39.22 -34.56
CA GLU A 582 -2.17 -39.04 -35.99
C GLU A 582 -1.75 -37.60 -36.29
N ALA A 583 -0.96 -37.44 -37.35
CA ALA A 583 -0.68 -36.13 -37.89
C ALA A 583 -2.00 -35.42 -38.20
N GLY A 584 -2.08 -34.15 -37.85
CA GLY A 584 -3.22 -33.32 -38.17
C GLY A 584 -3.36 -33.12 -39.67
N ASP A 585 -4.56 -32.69 -40.08
CA ASP A 585 -4.76 -32.23 -41.45
C ASP A 585 -3.81 -31.05 -41.72
N ALA A 586 -3.29 -30.98 -42.93
CA ALA A 586 -2.43 -29.87 -43.32
C ALA A 586 -3.20 -28.55 -43.11
N PRO A 587 -2.59 -27.56 -42.43
CA PRO A 587 -3.29 -26.34 -42.08
C PRO A 587 -3.75 -25.61 -43.34
N GLN A 588 -4.99 -25.12 -43.31
CA GLN A 588 -5.52 -24.36 -44.44
C GLN A 588 -4.81 -22.99 -44.52
N PRO A 589 -4.70 -22.37 -45.72
CA PRO A 589 -4.00 -21.09 -45.86
C PRO A 589 -4.53 -19.97 -44.96
N GLU A 590 -5.85 -19.95 -44.72
CA GLU A 590 -6.52 -18.97 -43.85
C GLU A 590 -6.18 -19.18 -42.37
N GLU A 591 -6.22 -20.43 -41.90
CA GLU A 591 -5.84 -20.85 -40.55
C GLU A 591 -4.36 -20.53 -40.28
N LEU A 592 -3.49 -20.88 -41.23
CA LEU A 592 -2.07 -20.58 -41.17
C LEU A 592 -1.80 -19.07 -41.08
N SER A 593 -2.58 -18.26 -41.82
CA SER A 593 -2.49 -16.80 -41.78
C SER A 593 -2.96 -16.24 -40.44
N ALA A 594 -4.09 -16.71 -39.91
CA ALA A 594 -4.62 -16.29 -38.62
C ALA A 594 -3.65 -16.60 -37.47
N PHE A 595 -3.15 -17.84 -37.41
CA PHE A 595 -2.18 -18.25 -36.39
C PHE A 595 -0.87 -17.47 -36.50
N ALA A 596 -0.33 -17.31 -37.72
CA ALA A 596 0.87 -16.51 -37.93
C ALA A 596 0.68 -15.06 -37.45
N ASN A 597 -0.47 -14.45 -37.71
CA ASN A 597 -0.77 -13.10 -37.25
C ASN A 597 -0.85 -13.01 -35.71
N GLN A 598 -1.44 -14.01 -35.06
CA GLN A 598 -1.47 -14.11 -33.61
C GLN A 598 -0.05 -14.23 -33.02
N GLN A 599 0.78 -15.13 -33.55
CA GLN A 599 2.16 -15.31 -33.10
C GLN A 599 3.00 -14.05 -33.29
N ARG A 600 2.85 -13.37 -34.45
CA ARG A 600 3.51 -12.09 -34.69
C ARG A 600 3.05 -11.03 -33.68
N GLN A 601 1.76 -10.99 -33.34
CA GLN A 601 1.24 -10.06 -32.34
C GLN A 601 1.77 -10.36 -30.95
N MET A 602 1.84 -11.62 -30.54
CA MET A 602 2.44 -12.03 -29.27
C MET A 602 3.91 -11.63 -29.18
N ALA A 603 4.70 -11.90 -30.24
CA ALA A 603 6.10 -11.53 -30.30
C ALA A 603 6.29 -9.99 -30.22
N ARG A 604 5.43 -9.22 -30.89
CA ARG A 604 5.41 -7.75 -30.78
C ARG A 604 5.07 -7.28 -29.37
N ASN A 605 4.02 -7.84 -28.75
CA ASN A 605 3.63 -7.50 -27.38
C ASN A 605 4.74 -7.82 -26.37
N PHE A 606 5.49 -8.91 -26.56
CA PHE A 606 6.61 -9.25 -25.66
C PHE A 606 7.78 -8.26 -25.77
N ASN A 607 7.91 -7.56 -26.89
CA ASN A 607 8.99 -6.61 -27.15
C ASN A 607 8.52 -5.14 -27.13
N SER A 608 7.30 -4.89 -26.65
CA SER A 608 6.76 -3.55 -26.47
C SER A 608 7.41 -2.87 -25.26
N SER A 609 7.35 -1.53 -25.24
CA SER A 609 7.75 -0.75 -24.07
C SER A 609 6.87 -1.00 -22.85
N SER A 610 5.63 -1.46 -23.06
CA SER A 610 4.70 -1.82 -21.99
C SER A 610 5.11 -3.06 -21.19
N MET A 611 6.04 -3.88 -21.69
CA MET A 611 6.63 -4.99 -20.90
C MET A 611 7.61 -4.48 -19.83
N ALA A 612 8.37 -3.42 -20.13
CA ALA A 612 9.24 -2.77 -19.15
C ALA A 612 8.40 -2.13 -18.04
N ASP A 613 7.31 -1.48 -18.44
CA ASP A 613 6.31 -0.84 -17.60
C ASP A 613 5.60 -1.84 -16.67
N ARG A 614 5.14 -2.98 -17.19
CA ARG A 614 4.29 -3.92 -16.42
C ARG A 614 5.04 -5.01 -15.68
N PHE A 615 6.17 -5.47 -16.22
CA PHE A 615 6.87 -6.67 -15.75
C PHE A 615 8.37 -6.44 -15.51
N GLY A 616 8.88 -5.23 -15.72
CA GLY A 616 10.32 -4.93 -15.63
C GLY A 616 11.16 -5.57 -16.74
N LEU A 617 10.52 -6.16 -17.76
CA LEU A 617 11.19 -6.80 -18.88
C LEU A 617 11.49 -5.75 -19.95
N THR A 618 12.74 -5.26 -19.96
CA THR A 618 13.15 -4.18 -20.84
C THR A 618 13.47 -4.70 -22.24
N PRO A 619 12.78 -4.23 -23.30
CA PRO A 619 13.11 -4.63 -24.66
C PRO A 619 14.45 -4.03 -25.09
N VAL A 620 15.18 -4.73 -25.96
CA VAL A 620 16.54 -4.36 -26.39
C VAL A 620 16.65 -2.92 -26.89
N TRP A 621 15.63 -2.44 -27.61
CA TRP A 621 15.62 -1.10 -28.18
C TRP A 621 15.45 0.01 -27.13
N LEU A 622 14.97 -0.31 -25.93
CA LEU A 622 14.74 0.63 -24.82
C LEU A 622 15.79 0.50 -23.70
N ASP A 623 16.61 -0.56 -23.73
CA ASP A 623 17.59 -0.89 -22.68
C ASP A 623 18.59 0.24 -22.38
N THR A 624 19.16 0.85 -23.41
CA THR A 624 20.12 1.96 -23.22
C THR A 624 19.45 3.19 -22.60
N ASP A 625 18.24 3.52 -23.05
CA ASP A 625 17.47 4.67 -22.56
C ASP A 625 17.10 4.49 -21.07
N ILE A 626 16.75 3.27 -20.64
CA ILE A 626 16.48 2.95 -19.23
C ILE A 626 17.75 3.00 -18.37
N LYS A 627 18.90 2.52 -18.88
CA LYS A 627 20.18 2.65 -18.16
C LYS A 627 20.55 4.11 -17.94
N ILE A 628 20.35 4.96 -18.94
CA ILE A 628 20.56 6.41 -18.82
C ILE A 628 19.60 7.01 -17.78
N LEU A 629 18.31 6.63 -17.82
CA LEU A 629 17.33 7.07 -16.84
C LEU A 629 17.75 6.69 -15.41
N ASN A 630 18.09 5.43 -15.17
CA ASN A 630 18.51 4.95 -13.85
C ASN A 630 19.73 5.72 -13.35
N SER A 631 20.75 5.90 -14.21
CA SER A 631 21.94 6.67 -13.86
C SER A 631 21.62 8.13 -13.52
N LYS A 632 20.65 8.75 -14.20
CA LYS A 632 20.18 10.11 -13.92
C LYS A 632 19.46 10.20 -12.58
N LEU A 633 18.61 9.22 -12.27
CA LEU A 633 17.86 9.17 -11.00
C LEU A 633 18.79 8.98 -9.80
N ILE A 634 19.79 8.09 -9.90
CA ILE A 634 20.83 7.92 -8.89
C ILE A 634 21.56 9.25 -8.64
N LEU A 635 21.99 9.93 -9.71
CA LEU A 635 22.63 11.23 -9.62
C LEU A 635 21.78 12.27 -8.87
N GLN A 636 20.50 12.36 -9.23
CA GLN A 636 19.57 13.30 -8.61
C GLN A 636 19.31 12.95 -7.14
N GLY A 637 19.18 11.66 -6.81
CA GLY A 637 19.04 11.17 -5.44
C GLY A 637 20.25 11.55 -4.59
N LEU A 638 21.46 11.26 -5.07
CA LEU A 638 22.71 11.60 -4.37
C LEU A 638 22.91 13.10 -4.20
N LEU A 639 22.59 13.91 -5.22
CA LEU A 639 22.61 15.38 -5.11
C LEU A 639 21.63 15.88 -4.04
N SER A 640 20.40 15.38 -4.05
CA SER A 640 19.37 15.75 -3.07
C SER A 640 19.80 15.37 -1.65
N SER A 641 20.32 14.16 -1.47
CA SER A 641 20.84 13.68 -0.18
C SER A 641 21.95 14.58 0.34
N LEU A 642 22.88 14.99 -0.52
CA LEU A 642 23.97 15.89 -0.14
C LEU A 642 23.48 17.30 0.24
N VAL A 643 22.52 17.84 -0.51
CA VAL A 643 21.93 19.17 -0.25
C VAL A 643 21.10 19.20 1.03
N ASN A 644 20.41 18.11 1.38
CA ASN A 644 19.56 18.02 2.57
C ASN A 644 20.34 17.66 3.85
N LEU A 645 21.58 17.20 3.72
CA LEU A 645 22.41 16.74 4.84
C LEU A 645 22.61 17.81 5.92
N PRO A 646 22.89 19.09 5.60
CA PRO A 646 23.02 20.15 6.61
C PRO A 646 21.79 20.28 7.51
N TYR A 647 20.59 20.21 6.91
CA TYR A 647 19.33 20.28 7.67
C TYR A 647 19.15 19.07 8.58
N GLN A 648 19.43 17.86 8.09
CA GLN A 648 19.37 16.64 8.90
C GLN A 648 20.34 16.72 10.07
N TYR A 649 21.58 17.16 9.82
CA TYR A 649 22.61 17.28 10.84
C TYR A 649 22.24 18.32 11.91
N GLU A 650 21.78 19.52 11.54
CA GLU A 650 21.37 20.54 12.53
C GLU A 650 20.18 20.05 13.37
N THR A 651 19.24 19.32 12.76
CA THR A 651 18.10 18.71 13.47
C THR A 651 18.56 17.67 14.48
N THR A 652 19.42 16.72 14.08
CA THR A 652 19.99 15.71 14.99
C THR A 652 20.92 16.34 16.03
N LEU A 653 21.61 17.44 15.71
CA LEU A 653 22.48 18.15 16.66
C LEU A 653 21.65 18.79 17.77
N GLN A 654 20.52 19.39 17.41
CA GLN A 654 19.59 19.96 18.38
C GLN A 654 19.03 18.88 19.31
N GLU A 655 18.62 17.73 18.75
CA GLU A 655 18.17 16.56 19.51
C GLU A 655 19.25 16.08 20.49
N TYR A 656 20.48 15.89 20.01
CA TYR A 656 21.63 15.49 20.84
C TYR A 656 21.90 16.48 22.00
N GLN A 657 21.86 17.79 21.72
CA GLN A 657 22.07 18.83 22.74
C GLN A 657 20.95 18.86 23.77
N ASP A 658 19.69 18.71 23.35
CA ASP A 658 18.54 18.68 24.23
C ASP A 658 18.54 17.42 25.13
N LEU A 659 18.94 16.27 24.58
CA LEU A 659 19.15 15.03 25.34
C LEU A 659 20.29 15.18 26.36
N SER A 660 21.46 15.71 25.95
CA SER A 660 22.60 15.95 26.84
C SER A 660 22.19 16.82 28.04
N LYS A 661 21.50 17.93 27.77
CA LYS A 661 21.06 18.86 28.80
C LYS A 661 20.03 18.24 29.74
N THR A 662 19.11 17.44 29.20
CA THR A 662 18.10 16.74 29.99
C THR A 662 18.75 15.71 30.92
N ILE A 663 19.72 14.95 30.42
CA ILE A 663 20.51 13.99 31.22
C ILE A 663 21.25 14.72 32.35
N GLU A 664 21.95 15.82 32.06
CA GLU A 664 22.65 16.63 33.07
C GLU A 664 21.70 17.17 34.15
N GLN A 665 20.50 17.63 33.77
CA GLN A 665 19.49 18.11 34.71
C GLN A 665 18.90 17.01 35.60
N ILE A 666 18.81 15.78 35.08
CA ILE A 666 18.37 14.62 35.86
C ILE A 666 19.47 14.17 36.82
N GLU A 667 20.72 14.08 36.34
CA GLU A 667 21.87 13.63 37.14
C GLU A 667 22.25 14.64 38.24
N SER A 668 22.07 15.94 38.00
CA SER A 668 22.24 17.00 39.00
C SER A 668 21.08 17.10 40.00
N GLY A 669 19.99 16.36 39.78
CA GLY A 669 18.80 16.38 40.64
C GLY A 669 17.90 17.61 40.46
N GLU A 670 18.15 18.46 39.46
CA GLU A 670 17.31 19.62 39.12
C GLU A 670 15.95 19.22 38.56
N THR A 671 15.86 18.07 37.89
CA THR A 671 14.63 17.55 37.28
C THR A 671 14.42 16.07 37.64
N LYS A 672 13.17 15.66 37.88
CA LYS A 672 12.82 14.24 38.12
C LYS A 672 12.10 13.66 36.90
N LEU A 673 12.48 12.45 36.50
CA LEU A 673 11.79 11.68 35.47
C LEU A 673 10.34 11.42 35.89
N SER A 674 9.39 11.61 34.96
CA SER A 674 7.99 11.23 35.12
C SER A 674 7.57 10.27 34.00
N GLY A 675 6.86 9.19 34.35
CA GLY A 675 6.42 8.16 33.39
C GLY A 675 7.32 6.92 33.36
N ASN A 676 7.17 6.10 32.30
CA ASN A 676 7.88 4.83 32.09
C ASN A 676 9.28 4.97 31.44
N ILE A 677 9.76 6.20 31.22
CA ILE A 677 11.05 6.47 30.58
C ILE A 677 12.14 6.49 31.67
N THR A 678 13.17 5.67 31.50
CA THR A 678 14.31 5.56 32.40
C THR A 678 15.47 6.43 31.96
N LEU A 679 16.42 6.71 32.87
CA LEU A 679 17.67 7.39 32.53
C LEU A 679 18.50 6.58 31.51
N ASN A 680 18.36 5.25 31.50
CA ASN A 680 19.04 4.40 30.54
C ASN A 680 18.44 4.58 29.14
N ASP A 681 17.11 4.69 29.01
CA ASP A 681 16.46 4.94 27.72
C ASP A 681 16.94 6.26 27.11
N LEU A 682 17.03 7.34 27.91
CA LEU A 682 17.57 8.62 27.45
C LEU A 682 19.05 8.55 27.05
N LYS A 683 19.85 7.71 27.73
CA LYS A 683 21.27 7.49 27.39
C LYS A 683 21.41 6.67 26.10
N GLU A 684 20.49 5.75 25.84
CA GLU A 684 20.41 5.00 24.59
C GLU A 684 20.06 5.94 23.42
N ASP A 685 19.02 6.76 23.56
CA ASP A 685 18.64 7.78 22.58
C ASP A 685 19.78 8.78 22.33
N TYR A 686 20.48 9.20 23.38
CA TYR A 686 21.66 10.08 23.27
C TYR A 686 22.80 9.43 22.48
N THR A 687 23.07 8.14 22.71
CA THR A 687 24.09 7.38 21.97
C THR A 687 23.66 7.16 20.52
N GLU A 688 22.37 6.96 20.26
CA GLU A 688 21.82 6.84 18.91
C GLU A 688 21.95 8.17 18.15
N ALA A 689 21.60 9.29 18.77
CA ALA A 689 21.75 10.62 18.19
C ALA A 689 23.24 10.95 17.92
N GLU A 690 24.15 10.59 18.83
CA GLU A 690 25.60 10.72 18.63
C GLU A 690 26.08 9.91 17.41
N SER A 691 25.66 8.64 17.34
CA SER A 691 25.98 7.75 16.22
C SER A 691 25.45 8.29 14.88
N LYS A 692 24.23 8.82 14.87
CA LYS A 692 23.63 9.48 13.69
C LYS A 692 24.43 10.70 13.26
N LEU A 693 24.86 11.56 14.18
CA LEU A 693 25.72 12.72 13.87
C LEU A 693 27.04 12.30 13.22
N ILE A 694 27.68 11.25 13.75
CA ILE A 694 28.92 10.69 13.19
C ILE A 694 28.67 10.17 11.76
N LYS A 695 27.58 9.42 11.55
CA LYS A 695 27.20 8.90 10.23
C LYS A 695 26.94 10.02 9.22
N LEU A 696 26.15 11.03 9.60
CA LEU A 696 25.85 12.20 8.75
C LEU A 696 27.13 12.94 8.35
N ARG A 697 28.04 13.16 9.31
CA ARG A 697 29.32 13.84 9.03
C ARG A 697 30.21 13.02 8.09
N SER A 698 30.29 11.70 8.30
CA SER A 698 31.02 10.78 7.42
C SER A 698 30.42 10.75 6.01
N ASN A 699 29.09 10.76 5.90
CA ASN A 699 28.38 10.77 4.62
C ASN A 699 28.66 12.07 3.85
N ASN A 700 28.68 13.22 4.53
CA ASN A 700 28.98 14.52 3.94
C ASN A 700 30.41 14.63 3.41
N ALA A 701 31.38 14.17 4.20
CA ALA A 701 32.79 14.41 3.94
C ALA A 701 33.41 13.42 2.95
N ASP A 702 32.92 12.18 2.91
CA ASP A 702 33.59 11.10 2.18
C ASP A 702 32.63 10.21 1.37
N ALA A 703 31.52 9.73 1.92
CA ALA A 703 30.71 8.71 1.23
C ALA A 703 29.90 9.28 0.04
N LEU A 704 29.00 10.25 0.28
CA LEU A 704 28.14 10.81 -0.76
C LEU A 704 28.93 11.51 -1.88
N PRO A 705 29.99 12.31 -1.60
CA PRO A 705 30.84 12.86 -2.65
C PRO A 705 31.44 11.82 -3.60
N ARG A 706 31.86 10.66 -3.08
CA ARG A 706 32.45 9.59 -3.91
C ARG A 706 31.40 8.91 -4.77
N GLU A 707 30.27 8.53 -4.18
CA GLU A 707 29.18 7.91 -4.93
C GLU A 707 28.60 8.86 -5.99
N LEU A 708 28.49 10.15 -5.67
CA LEU A 708 28.03 11.17 -6.61
C LEU A 708 28.95 11.28 -7.83
N ARG A 709 30.27 11.29 -7.63
CA ARG A 709 31.23 11.31 -8.75
C ARG A 709 31.19 10.04 -9.58
N LYS A 710 31.05 8.88 -8.93
CA LYS A 710 30.94 7.58 -9.60
C LYS A 710 29.66 7.52 -10.44
N ALA A 711 28.52 7.93 -9.89
CA ALA A 711 27.26 8.02 -10.61
C ALA A 711 27.34 9.00 -11.79
N ASN A 712 28.01 10.16 -11.60
CA ASN A 712 28.25 11.12 -12.68
C ASN A 712 29.08 10.50 -13.80
N GLN A 713 30.14 9.79 -13.44
CA GLN A 713 30.98 9.12 -14.42
C GLN A 713 30.20 8.08 -15.25
N THR A 714 29.39 7.25 -14.60
CA THR A 714 28.52 6.29 -15.29
C THR A 714 27.57 7.01 -16.26
N TYR A 715 26.98 8.12 -15.83
CA TYR A 715 26.09 8.93 -16.67
C TYR A 715 26.82 9.49 -17.90
N LEU A 716 28.01 10.08 -17.72
CA LEU A 716 28.82 10.62 -18.82
C LEU A 716 29.26 9.51 -19.80
N GLN A 717 29.57 8.32 -19.31
CA GLN A 717 29.92 7.17 -20.15
C GLN A 717 28.74 6.68 -21.00
N LEU A 718 27.54 6.67 -20.42
CA LEU A 718 26.33 6.21 -21.12
C LEU A 718 25.82 7.24 -22.14
N THR A 719 25.98 8.54 -21.86
CA THR A 719 25.38 9.62 -22.66
C THR A 719 26.36 10.30 -23.61
N GLY A 720 27.66 10.27 -23.33
CA GLY A 720 28.65 11.12 -24.00
C GLY A 720 28.48 12.61 -23.69
N ASP A 721 27.60 12.98 -22.76
CA ASP A 721 27.45 14.35 -22.27
C ASP A 721 28.74 14.77 -21.53
N THR A 722 29.02 16.07 -21.51
CA THR A 722 30.22 16.63 -20.87
C THR A 722 29.92 17.79 -19.92
N LYS A 723 28.65 18.23 -19.79
CA LYS A 723 28.29 19.43 -19.03
C LYS A 723 27.08 19.28 -18.13
N THR A 724 26.14 18.40 -18.46
CA THR A 724 24.91 18.25 -17.65
C THR A 724 25.26 17.73 -16.26
N TYR A 725 24.81 18.44 -15.21
CA TYR A 725 25.12 18.25 -13.77
C TYR A 725 26.51 18.66 -13.28
N THR A 726 27.45 19.06 -14.16
CA THR A 726 28.83 19.32 -13.72
C THR A 726 28.89 20.45 -12.70
N LYS A 727 28.16 21.55 -12.95
CA LYS A 727 28.12 22.70 -12.05
C LYS A 727 27.36 22.38 -10.76
N GLU A 728 26.23 21.69 -10.85
CA GLU A 728 25.42 21.31 -9.70
C GLU A 728 26.20 20.39 -8.75
N ILE A 729 27.02 19.49 -9.30
CA ILE A 729 27.92 18.64 -8.53
C ILE A 729 29.04 19.46 -7.90
N GLU A 730 29.68 20.36 -8.65
CA GLU A 730 30.72 21.24 -8.10
C GLU A 730 30.18 22.10 -6.94
N ASP A 731 29.03 22.75 -7.14
CA ASP A 731 28.34 23.58 -6.14
C ASP A 731 27.97 22.74 -4.90
N ALA A 732 27.44 21.52 -5.09
CA ALA A 732 27.07 20.63 -3.98
C ALA A 732 28.29 20.13 -3.19
N LEU A 733 29.39 19.81 -3.87
CA LEU A 733 30.65 19.41 -3.24
C LEU A 733 31.30 20.57 -2.47
N GLU A 734 31.20 21.80 -2.99
CA GLU A 734 31.66 23.00 -2.31
C GLU A 734 30.82 23.26 -1.05
N ALA A 735 29.49 23.22 -1.16
CA ALA A 735 28.58 23.37 -0.03
C ALA A 735 28.82 22.33 1.08
N ALA A 736 29.06 21.07 0.71
CA ALA A 736 29.40 20.02 1.66
C ALA A 736 30.71 20.32 2.44
N ASN A 737 31.73 20.84 1.75
CA ASN A 737 32.98 21.24 2.40
C ASN A 737 32.78 22.47 3.30
N GLU A 738 32.03 23.47 2.86
CA GLU A 738 31.70 24.65 3.68
C GLU A 738 30.94 24.28 4.95
N PHE A 739 29.98 23.36 4.84
CA PHE A 739 29.22 22.86 5.97
C PHE A 739 30.11 22.16 7.01
N ASP A 740 31.03 21.29 6.60
CA ASP A 740 31.96 20.66 7.54
C ASP A 740 32.96 21.67 8.13
N LEU A 741 33.37 22.70 7.37
CA LEU A 741 34.15 23.82 7.92
C LEU A 741 33.36 24.58 9.00
N GLU A 742 32.07 24.82 8.79
CA GLU A 742 31.21 25.51 9.74
C GLU A 742 31.08 24.74 11.06
N ILE A 743 30.80 23.42 10.98
CA ILE A 743 30.79 22.54 12.15
C ILE A 743 32.13 22.62 12.88
N LEU A 744 33.23 22.48 12.14
CA LEU A 744 34.55 22.52 12.74
C LEU A 744 34.87 23.87 13.39
N ARG A 745 34.41 24.99 12.82
CA ARG A 745 34.52 26.32 13.43
C ARG A 745 33.78 26.38 14.77
N LYS A 746 32.54 25.87 14.83
CA LYS A 746 31.76 25.78 16.09
C LYS A 746 32.50 24.94 17.14
N GLU A 747 33.04 23.80 16.73
CA GLU A 747 33.84 22.90 17.58
C GLU A 747 35.14 23.54 18.10
N ILE A 748 35.84 24.31 17.26
CA ILE A 748 37.07 25.03 17.60
C ILE A 748 36.79 26.22 18.54
N ASP A 749 35.66 26.91 18.34
CA ASP A 749 35.26 28.00 19.24
C ASP A 749 34.98 27.48 20.66
N GLN A 750 34.53 26.22 20.81
CA GLN A 750 34.39 25.54 22.11
C GLN A 750 35.72 25.01 22.64
N ASN A 751 36.56 24.42 21.78
CA ASN A 751 37.87 23.89 22.14
C ASN A 751 38.93 24.24 21.07
N PRO A 752 39.70 25.33 21.29
CA PRO A 752 40.68 25.80 20.33
C PRO A 752 41.78 24.80 19.94
N GLU A 753 42.04 23.77 20.76
CA GLU A 753 43.04 22.73 20.48
C GLU A 753 42.65 21.83 19.30
N ARG A 754 41.36 21.74 18.94
CA ARG A 754 40.89 20.87 17.85
C ARG A 754 41.47 21.25 16.48
N ILE A 755 41.91 22.49 16.30
CA ILE A 755 42.51 22.97 15.05
C ILE A 755 43.82 22.24 14.71
N PHE A 756 44.62 21.85 15.71
CA PHE A 756 45.88 21.15 15.48
C PHE A 756 45.64 19.76 14.87
N THR A 757 44.70 19.00 15.44
CA THR A 757 44.33 17.67 14.95
C THR A 757 43.70 17.75 13.55
N ALA A 758 42.84 18.74 13.31
CA ALA A 758 42.22 18.94 12.00
C ALA A 758 43.25 19.22 10.89
N ILE A 759 44.23 20.09 11.16
CA ILE A 759 45.31 20.40 10.22
C ILE A 759 46.23 19.18 10.00
N ALA A 760 46.58 18.44 11.06
CA ALA A 760 47.41 17.23 10.95
C ALA A 760 46.75 16.17 10.05
N ASN A 761 45.45 15.89 10.27
CA ASN A 761 44.70 14.92 9.46
C ASN A 761 44.58 15.37 7.99
N ALA A 762 44.33 16.66 7.75
CA ALA A 762 44.23 17.19 6.39
C ALA A 762 45.59 17.12 5.64
N ARG A 763 46.71 17.40 6.33
CA ARG A 763 48.06 17.25 5.75
C ARG A 763 48.35 15.80 5.38
N GLN A 764 48.07 14.86 6.29
CA GLN A 764 48.26 13.44 6.04
C GLN A 764 47.42 12.94 4.84
N LYS A 765 46.17 13.40 4.72
CA LYS A 765 45.29 13.04 3.59
C LYS A 765 45.86 13.54 2.26
N GLU A 766 46.36 14.78 2.20
CA GLU A 766 46.96 15.35 0.99
C GLU A 766 48.27 14.63 0.60
N GLU A 767 49.13 14.35 1.57
CA GLU A 767 50.39 13.63 1.38
C GLU A 767 50.14 12.22 0.81
N ASN A 768 49.20 11.47 1.40
CA ASN A 768 48.81 10.15 0.92
C ASN A 768 48.32 10.17 -0.54
N ILE A 769 47.47 11.15 -0.91
CA ILE A 769 46.97 11.30 -2.29
C ILE A 769 48.12 11.65 -3.24
N SER A 770 48.99 12.57 -2.83
CA SER A 770 50.14 13.03 -3.62
C SER A 770 51.13 11.88 -3.91
N ASP A 771 51.42 11.05 -2.91
CA ASP A 771 52.28 9.88 -3.04
C ASP A 771 51.70 8.82 -3.99
N GLN A 772 50.38 8.60 -3.90
CA GLN A 772 49.70 7.68 -4.82
C GLN A 772 49.71 8.20 -6.27
N LEU A 773 49.48 9.51 -6.46
CA LEU A 773 49.57 10.16 -7.78
C LEU A 773 50.99 10.06 -8.36
N LYS A 774 52.02 10.20 -7.53
CA LYS A 774 53.42 10.04 -7.95
C LYS A 774 53.70 8.62 -8.43
N LYS A 775 53.31 7.60 -7.66
CA LYS A 775 53.44 6.18 -8.04
C LYS A 775 52.72 5.85 -9.35
N LEU A 776 51.53 6.42 -9.58
CA LEU A 776 50.77 6.21 -10.81
C LEU A 776 51.39 6.88 -12.04
N ARG A 777 52.05 8.03 -11.88
CA ARG A 777 52.78 8.71 -12.96
C ARG A 777 54.07 8.00 -13.37
N GLU A 778 54.65 7.23 -12.47
CA GLU A 778 55.90 6.48 -12.68
C GLU A 778 55.68 5.11 -13.37
N ASP A 779 54.42 4.68 -13.60
CA ASP A 779 54.07 3.44 -14.31
C ASP A 779 53.85 3.67 -15.83
N PRO A 780 54.81 3.29 -16.70
CA PRO A 780 54.74 3.59 -18.13
C PRO A 780 53.68 2.79 -18.91
N LYS A 781 52.98 1.83 -18.27
CA LYS A 781 51.94 1.02 -18.92
C LYS A 781 50.52 1.54 -18.70
N LYS A 782 50.32 2.54 -17.85
CA LYS A 782 48.99 3.11 -17.59
C LYS A 782 48.79 4.40 -18.40
N THR A 783 47.98 4.32 -19.46
CA THR A 783 47.34 5.49 -20.07
C THR A 783 46.60 6.27 -18.98
N ALA A 784 46.50 7.60 -19.04
CA ALA A 784 45.84 8.43 -18.02
C ALA A 784 44.46 7.85 -17.60
N THR A 785 44.44 7.06 -16.54
CA THR A 785 43.25 6.33 -16.10
C THR A 785 42.28 7.31 -15.46
N GLN A 786 40.99 7.00 -15.54
CA GLN A 786 39.95 7.81 -14.90
C GLN A 786 40.14 7.92 -13.38
N GLU A 787 40.71 6.86 -12.77
CA GLU A 787 41.18 6.85 -11.38
C GLU A 787 42.19 7.97 -11.11
N MET A 788 43.15 8.20 -12.00
CA MET A 788 44.13 9.28 -11.88
C MET A 788 43.48 10.67 -11.96
N LYS A 789 42.43 10.85 -12.77
CA LYS A 789 41.68 12.12 -12.85
C LYS A 789 40.91 12.41 -11.57
N ASN A 790 40.22 11.40 -11.01
CA ASN A 790 39.50 11.53 -9.75
C ASN A 790 40.46 11.87 -8.59
N MET A 791 41.64 11.24 -8.54
CA MET A 791 42.65 11.53 -7.53
C MET A 791 43.26 12.93 -7.65
N VAL A 792 43.37 13.48 -8.86
CA VAL A 792 43.78 14.88 -9.07
C VAL A 792 42.75 15.84 -8.48
N LEU A 793 41.46 15.56 -8.67
CA LEU A 793 40.38 16.35 -8.07
C LEU A 793 40.40 16.25 -6.54
N ASP A 794 40.60 15.06 -5.98
CA ASP A 794 40.75 14.84 -4.54
C ASP A 794 41.94 15.61 -3.95
N SER A 795 43.07 15.64 -4.66
CA SER A 795 44.24 16.43 -4.27
C SER A 795 43.94 17.93 -4.27
N ALA A 796 43.23 18.44 -5.29
CA ALA A 796 42.85 19.84 -5.36
C ALA A 796 41.92 20.24 -4.19
N GLN A 797 40.95 19.39 -3.86
CA GLN A 797 40.06 19.62 -2.72
C GLN A 797 40.79 19.56 -1.38
N ALA A 798 41.70 18.60 -1.18
CA ALA A 798 42.50 18.50 0.04
C ALA A 798 43.38 19.75 0.26
N LYS A 799 43.94 20.31 -0.81
CA LYS A 799 44.70 21.58 -0.77
C LYS A 799 43.83 22.79 -0.45
N LYS A 800 42.64 22.87 -1.04
CA LYS A 800 41.64 23.91 -0.70
C LYS A 800 41.30 23.84 0.79
N ARG A 801 40.97 22.65 1.30
CA ARG A 801 40.68 22.39 2.72
C ARG A 801 41.81 22.86 3.65
N LEU A 802 43.07 22.56 3.31
CA LEU A 802 44.23 23.03 4.08
C LEU A 802 44.33 24.56 4.12
N THR A 803 44.02 25.22 3.00
CA THR A 803 44.00 26.69 2.91
C THR A 803 42.94 27.28 3.83
N ASP A 804 41.74 26.70 3.84
CA ASP A 804 40.63 27.13 4.68
C ASP A 804 40.92 26.92 6.17
N LEU A 805 41.50 25.77 6.54
CA LEU A 805 41.92 25.48 7.92
C LEU A 805 43.00 26.45 8.42
N ASN A 806 43.96 26.83 7.56
CA ASN A 806 44.96 27.83 7.90
C ASN A 806 44.32 29.21 8.14
N SER A 807 43.26 29.56 7.40
CA SER A 807 42.47 30.77 7.66
C SER A 807 41.79 30.72 9.02
N ILE A 808 41.15 29.60 9.36
CA ILE A 808 40.52 29.38 10.67
C ILE A 808 41.57 29.49 11.80
N ALA A 809 42.76 28.90 11.64
CA ALA A 809 43.83 28.99 12.64
C ALA A 809 44.25 30.44 12.92
N LYS A 810 44.31 31.29 11.89
CA LYS A 810 44.60 32.73 12.03
C LYS A 810 43.48 33.47 12.77
N ASP A 811 42.23 33.16 12.48
CA ASP A 811 41.07 33.71 13.19
C ASP A 811 41.06 33.30 14.66
N THR A 812 41.31 32.02 14.95
CA THR A 812 41.45 31.50 16.32
C THR A 812 42.58 32.19 17.06
N LEU A 813 43.76 32.35 16.44
CA LEU A 813 44.87 33.10 17.02
C LEU A 813 44.46 34.55 17.38
N LYS A 814 43.71 35.23 16.51
CA LYS A 814 43.20 36.59 16.75
C LYS A 814 42.23 36.61 17.93
N LYS A 815 41.27 35.68 17.99
CA LYS A 815 40.32 35.53 19.10
C LYS A 815 41.03 35.23 20.43
N THR A 816 41.96 34.28 20.45
CA THR A 816 42.70 33.90 21.68
C THR A 816 43.57 35.04 22.20
N ASN A 817 44.22 35.81 21.32
CA ASN A 817 44.95 37.03 21.73
C ASN A 817 44.02 38.08 22.36
N LEU A 818 42.81 38.26 21.84
CA LEU A 818 41.83 39.17 22.42
C LEU A 818 41.35 38.68 23.80
N THR A 819 41.12 37.38 23.96
CA THR A 819 40.74 36.78 25.24
C THR A 819 41.88 36.88 26.26
N LEU A 820 43.13 36.64 25.85
CA LEU A 820 44.32 36.76 26.68
C LEU A 820 44.43 38.14 27.35
N SER A 821 44.04 39.21 26.65
CA SER A 821 44.01 40.57 27.19
C SER A 821 42.98 40.81 28.31
N LYS A 822 42.02 39.89 28.48
CA LYS A 822 40.88 40.01 29.42
C LYS A 822 40.94 39.03 30.59
N LEU A 823 41.89 38.09 30.61
CA LEU A 823 42.01 37.06 31.66
C LEU A 823 42.60 37.64 32.95
N LYS A 824 42.00 37.29 34.10
CA LYS A 824 42.37 37.83 35.43
C LYS A 824 43.24 36.89 36.27
N THR A 825 43.28 35.60 35.94
CA THR A 825 43.94 34.54 36.70
C THR A 825 45.27 34.14 36.04
N THR A 826 46.33 33.94 36.84
CA THR A 826 47.67 33.59 36.34
C THR A 826 47.69 32.25 35.59
N GLN A 827 46.85 31.29 35.99
CA GLN A 827 46.79 29.96 35.39
C GLN A 827 46.16 29.97 34.00
N ASP A 828 45.03 30.66 33.82
CA ASP A 828 44.34 30.73 32.53
C ASP A 828 45.13 31.58 31.52
N LYS A 829 45.81 32.62 32.02
CA LYS A 829 46.73 33.43 31.21
C LYS A 829 47.87 32.59 30.62
N ARG A 830 48.52 31.75 31.43
CA ARG A 830 49.60 30.84 30.96
C ARG A 830 49.12 29.84 29.91
N LYS A 831 47.93 29.25 30.11
CA LYS A 831 47.33 28.33 29.12
C LYS A 831 47.05 29.03 27.80
N ALA A 832 46.50 30.24 27.83
CA ALA A 832 46.24 31.03 26.64
C ALA A 832 47.53 31.49 25.94
N GLU A 833 48.59 31.83 26.67
CA GLU A 833 49.91 32.17 26.11
C GLU A 833 50.56 30.99 25.39
N ASP A 834 50.50 29.78 25.97
CA ASP A 834 51.00 28.55 25.35
C ASP A 834 50.25 28.22 24.06
N LEU A 835 48.91 28.31 24.09
CA LEU A 835 48.06 28.12 22.91
C LEU A 835 48.39 29.13 21.80
N VAL A 836 48.59 30.41 22.14
CA VAL A 836 49.00 31.46 21.17
C VAL A 836 50.36 31.13 20.54
N LYS A 837 51.32 30.65 21.33
CA LYS A 837 52.64 30.24 20.83
C LYS A 837 52.51 29.07 19.84
N ARG A 838 51.80 28.02 20.22
CA ARG A 838 51.59 26.83 19.39
C ARG A 838 50.83 27.16 18.09
N LEU A 839 49.83 28.05 18.14
CA LEU A 839 49.12 28.52 16.95
C LEU A 839 50.04 29.30 15.99
N LYS A 840 50.92 30.16 16.51
CA LYS A 840 51.91 30.87 15.68
C LYS A 840 52.90 29.91 15.03
N GLU A 841 53.34 28.88 15.75
CA GLU A 841 54.21 27.84 15.22
C GLU A 841 53.54 26.99 14.15
N LEU A 842 52.23 26.70 14.28
CA LEU A 842 51.46 25.93 13.30
C LEU A 842 51.22 26.70 11.98
N ILE A 843 50.96 28.01 12.09
CA ILE A 843 50.67 28.90 10.94
C ILE A 843 51.94 29.17 10.11
N LYS A 844 53.10 29.20 10.78
CA LYS A 844 54.41 29.34 10.15
C LYS A 844 54.76 28.06 9.39
#